data_AF-A0A535CBX7-F1
#
_entry.id   AF-A0A535CBX7-F1
#
_cell.length_a   1.000
_cell.length_b   1.000
_cell.length_c   1.000
_cell.angle_alpha   90.00
_cell.angle_beta   90.00
_cell.angle_gamma   90.00
#
_symmetry.space_group_name_H-M   'P 1'
#
loop_
_entity.id
_entity.type
_entity.pdbx_description
1 polymer ?
#
loop_
_entity_poly.entity_id
_entity_poly.type
_entity_poly.pdbx_seq_one_letter_code
_entity_poly.pdbx_strand_id
1 'polypeptide(L)'
;MTEVCAPCMNEPARRSAVPEPLDRSTLRSADATTPPVSAAPAAEESLAEDRLDLPIARAVPEVTRGAATLRRLGIHTPRQALFYLPFRYDDFSDLRPLGDLVADEKQSARVRVTDVKVEPGFGRRPQRVIAQLADDTGSAEAIWFGRRFVERRLRPGDDLVVSGKVAMRGWRPQFVSPDFSPAGMASVHTGRIVPVYPLAGGVTQRRVRELLARVLGRSLRHVRDPLHPDERSGLPVLTAALKAAHFPDDPGEVRPALDRLAHDELLALQLVLAQARVARGGQRAPRIPATAKELATLEEALPFALTVDQHVANQEVIADLGGEQPMRRLLQGDVGSGKTAVAAVALAAASRAGWQGALMAPTEILARQHHRGLAPLLEALEVRAEFLSGGLSPARKREMHAAIEAGEVQVVIGTHAVISRGVVFRRLGLAVVDEQHRFGVSQRAALQAKGDALEPHLLALTATPIPRTLALTFYGDLSISTIRQMPPGRRPVRTEIRDRGALPRIEEFIAAEAAEGRQSFVVVPLVAESEAMSAASAEAEAARFGAALPQLRVGLVHGQQKADLRDTTMARFAAGELDVLVATTVVEVGIDVPNASVMLIEDAERFGLAQLHQLRGRVGRGPHRSFCILLSDAAESLARRRLDVVKGSTDGFAIAEQDLVLRGAGNLLGTRQSGLPPLRVASLFDPRHLELAERARELAQRLVAADPLLAGRPELIRLRDDFAPRDEEGDAA
;
A
#
# COMPACT_ATOMS: atom_id res chain seq x y z
N MET A 1 -3.73 -27.36 46.90
CA MET A 1 -3.88 -28.22 48.09
C MET A 1 -3.90 -27.28 49.29
N THR A 2 -5.09 -26.76 49.63
CA THR A 2 -5.93 -27.17 50.80
C THR A 2 -5.22 -26.88 52.13
N GLU A 3 -5.53 -25.77 52.80
CA GLU A 3 -6.61 -25.59 53.81
C GLU A 3 -6.38 -26.33 55.13
N VAL A 4 -6.96 -25.76 56.20
CA VAL A 4 -7.26 -26.27 57.57
C VAL A 4 -6.73 -25.25 58.61
N CYS A 5 -7.44 -24.76 59.63
CA CYS A 5 -8.84 -24.81 60.07
C CYS A 5 -8.99 -23.74 61.19
N ALA A 6 -10.23 -23.25 61.39
CA ALA A 6 -10.68 -22.51 62.57
C ALA A 6 -10.79 -23.41 63.83
N PRO A 7 -11.18 -22.87 65.00
CA PRO A 7 -12.60 -22.97 65.38
C PRO A 7 -13.20 -21.80 66.20
N CYS A 8 -14.53 -21.87 66.26
CA CYS A 8 -15.57 -21.00 66.83
C CYS A 8 -15.53 -20.75 68.35
N MET A 9 -16.23 -19.69 68.83
CA MET A 9 -17.53 -19.81 69.55
C MET A 9 -18.08 -18.48 70.12
N ASN A 10 -19.42 -18.39 70.09
CA ASN A 10 -20.37 -17.66 70.94
C ASN A 10 -20.86 -16.22 70.62
N GLU A 11 -22.07 -16.20 70.02
CA GLU A 11 -23.18 -15.26 70.23
C GLU A 11 -23.92 -15.58 71.57
N PRO A 12 -24.79 -14.72 72.18
CA PRO A 12 -26.08 -14.32 71.57
C PRO A 12 -26.76 -12.97 71.98
N ALA A 13 -27.78 -12.60 71.18
CA ALA A 13 -29.10 -12.01 71.52
C ALA A 13 -29.35 -10.51 71.86
N ARG A 14 -29.90 -9.80 70.85
CA ARG A 14 -31.20 -9.09 70.75
C ARG A 14 -31.70 -8.00 71.75
N ARG A 15 -32.04 -6.86 71.11
CA ARG A 15 -33.32 -6.05 71.11
C ARG A 15 -33.40 -4.72 71.89
N SER A 16 -34.09 -3.77 71.21
CA SER A 16 -34.86 -2.59 71.68
C SER A 16 -34.15 -1.23 71.60
N ALA A 17 -34.75 -0.06 71.31
CA ALA A 17 -35.93 0.41 70.56
C ALA A 17 -35.78 1.96 70.48
N VAL A 18 -36.45 2.58 69.51
CA VAL A 18 -36.50 4.04 69.21
C VAL A 18 -37.22 4.82 70.34
N PRO A 19 -37.13 6.17 70.46
CA PRO A 19 -37.97 7.09 69.65
C PRO A 19 -37.32 8.47 69.28
N GLU A 20 -37.69 8.99 68.11
CA GLU A 20 -37.80 10.45 67.77
C GLU A 20 -39.18 10.97 68.26
N PRO A 21 -39.52 12.29 68.40
CA PRO A 21 -39.41 13.31 67.32
C PRO A 21 -39.45 14.86 67.68
N LEU A 22 -39.35 15.72 66.63
CA LEU A 22 -39.96 17.10 66.43
C LEU A 22 -39.53 18.29 67.34
N ASP A 23 -39.47 19.60 67.00
CA ASP A 23 -39.89 20.47 65.88
C ASP A 23 -39.20 21.87 65.97
N ARG A 24 -39.12 22.60 64.84
CA ARG A 24 -39.09 24.08 64.59
C ARG A 24 -38.41 25.08 65.57
N SER A 25 -37.57 25.98 65.02
CA SER A 25 -37.99 27.34 64.61
C SER A 25 -36.84 28.35 64.35
N THR A 26 -37.06 29.19 63.33
CA THR A 26 -36.63 30.60 63.15
C THR A 26 -35.15 30.97 63.00
N LEU A 27 -34.77 31.31 61.76
CA LEU A 27 -33.74 32.32 61.48
C LEU A 27 -34.28 33.32 60.44
N ARG A 28 -34.36 34.61 60.81
CA ARG A 28 -34.46 35.76 59.91
C ARG A 28 -33.71 36.96 60.50
N SER A 29 -33.02 37.67 59.60
CA SER A 29 -32.42 39.02 59.67
C SER A 29 -31.15 39.15 60.52
N ALA A 30 -30.11 39.92 60.16
CA ALA A 30 -29.82 40.86 59.05
C ALA A 30 -28.28 40.82 58.83
N ASP A 31 -27.61 41.33 57.80
CA ASP A 31 -27.76 42.63 57.17
C ASP A 31 -26.82 42.79 55.94
N ALA A 32 -27.19 43.74 55.07
CA ALA A 32 -26.37 44.58 54.19
C ALA A 32 -25.45 43.97 53.08
N THR A 33 -26.01 43.99 51.86
CA THR A 33 -25.45 44.37 50.54
C THR A 33 -24.01 44.90 50.41
N THR A 34 -23.22 44.26 49.54
CA THR A 34 -22.27 44.88 48.59
C THR A 34 -22.13 43.96 47.36
N PRO A 35 -22.29 44.42 46.10
CA PRO A 35 -22.12 43.56 44.93
C PRO A 35 -20.62 43.32 44.67
N PRO A 36 -20.15 42.08 44.47
CA PRO A 36 -18.79 41.86 44.04
C PRO A 36 -18.64 42.23 42.55
N VAL A 37 -17.60 43.02 42.33
CA VAL A 37 -16.98 43.42 41.08
C VAL A 37 -16.78 42.23 40.14
N SER A 38 -17.09 42.48 38.86
CA SER A 38 -16.75 41.69 37.66
C SER A 38 -15.47 40.85 37.81
N ALA A 39 -15.63 39.53 37.89
CA ALA A 39 -14.59 38.60 37.49
C ALA A 39 -14.71 38.37 35.97
N ALA A 40 -13.65 38.71 35.25
CA ALA A 40 -13.46 38.40 33.83
C ALA A 40 -13.69 36.88 33.58
N PRO A 41 -14.13 36.49 32.36
CA PRO A 41 -14.35 35.08 32.04
C PRO A 41 -13.01 34.35 32.10
N ALA A 42 -12.79 33.58 33.16
CA ALA A 42 -11.66 32.70 33.28
C ALA A 42 -11.87 31.49 32.35
N ALA A 43 -11.22 31.53 31.19
CA ALA A 43 -10.52 30.39 30.60
C ALA A 43 -11.19 29.00 30.72
N GLU A 44 -12.37 28.82 30.12
CA GLU A 44 -12.95 27.50 29.79
C GLU A 44 -12.75 27.12 28.30
N GLU A 45 -11.74 27.70 27.63
CA GLU A 45 -11.47 27.46 26.19
C GLU A 45 -10.27 26.55 25.90
N SER A 46 -9.70 25.85 26.89
CA SER A 46 -8.65 24.85 26.63
C SER A 46 -9.17 23.41 26.71
N LEU A 47 -9.28 22.77 25.54
CA LEU A 47 -9.44 21.31 25.32
C LEU A 47 -10.75 20.68 25.83
N ALA A 48 -11.89 21.30 25.51
CA ALA A 48 -13.17 20.59 25.53
C ALA A 48 -13.08 19.40 24.54
N GLU A 49 -13.29 18.17 25.03
CA GLU A 49 -13.35 16.95 24.21
C GLU A 49 -14.07 17.23 22.89
N ASP A 50 -13.39 17.01 21.77
CA ASP A 50 -13.98 17.20 20.44
C ASP A 50 -15.29 16.41 20.39
N ARG A 51 -16.41 17.10 20.21
CA ARG A 51 -17.74 16.49 20.22
C ARG A 51 -17.88 15.39 19.16
N LEU A 52 -17.01 15.39 18.16
CA LEU A 52 -16.92 14.37 17.12
C LEU A 52 -16.26 13.05 17.58
N ASP A 53 -15.54 13.05 18.70
CA ASP A 53 -14.88 11.87 19.27
C ASP A 53 -15.62 11.25 20.46
N LEU A 54 -16.62 11.96 20.99
CA LEU A 54 -17.51 11.40 21.99
C LEU A 54 -18.21 10.14 21.46
N PRO A 55 -18.55 9.17 22.33
CA PRO A 55 -19.37 8.03 21.93
C PRO A 55 -20.63 8.48 21.19
N ILE A 56 -20.92 7.85 20.04
CA ILE A 56 -21.94 8.33 19.09
C ILE A 56 -23.32 8.51 19.70
N ALA A 57 -23.68 7.69 20.70
CA ALA A 57 -24.93 7.80 21.44
C ALA A 57 -25.01 9.08 22.32
N ARG A 58 -23.87 9.56 22.83
CA ARG A 58 -23.77 10.79 23.63
C ARG A 58 -23.72 12.02 22.73
N ALA A 59 -22.97 11.95 21.64
CA ALA A 59 -22.81 13.04 20.69
C ALA A 59 -24.08 13.33 19.88
N VAL A 60 -24.80 12.26 19.50
CA VAL A 60 -26.01 12.31 18.66
C VAL A 60 -27.12 11.48 19.33
N PRO A 61 -27.88 12.08 20.28
CA PRO A 61 -28.92 11.36 21.03
C PRO A 61 -30.00 10.70 20.14
N GLU A 62 -30.23 11.25 18.95
CA GLU A 62 -31.20 10.75 17.96
C GLU A 62 -30.83 9.38 17.34
N VAL A 63 -29.57 8.95 17.48
CA VAL A 63 -29.08 7.64 17.01
C VAL A 63 -28.80 6.65 18.14
N THR A 64 -29.11 6.98 19.41
CA THR A 64 -28.88 6.07 20.55
C THR A 64 -29.48 4.67 20.33
N ARG A 65 -30.71 4.60 19.82
CA ARG A 65 -31.37 3.31 19.47
C ARG A 65 -30.73 2.58 18.28
N GLY A 66 -29.95 3.28 17.46
CA GLY A 66 -29.19 2.73 16.32
C GLY A 66 -27.70 2.56 16.57
N ALA A 67 -27.19 2.96 17.74
CA ALA A 67 -25.76 2.92 18.05
C ALA A 67 -25.19 1.49 18.03
N ALA A 68 -26.00 0.48 18.40
CA ALA A 68 -25.60 -0.93 18.25
C ALA A 68 -25.38 -1.31 16.77
N THR A 69 -26.20 -0.80 15.85
CA THR A 69 -26.05 -1.03 14.41
C THR A 69 -24.76 -0.40 13.88
N LEU A 70 -24.46 0.84 14.28
CA LEU A 70 -23.24 1.55 13.88
C LEU A 70 -21.99 0.86 14.42
N ARG A 71 -22.01 0.40 15.68
CA ARG A 71 -20.91 -0.37 16.28
C ARG A 71 -20.59 -1.66 15.53
N ARG A 72 -21.61 -2.35 14.98
CA ARG A 72 -21.40 -3.55 14.14
C ARG A 72 -20.69 -3.25 12.82
N LEU A 73 -20.69 -1.99 12.39
CA LEU A 73 -19.96 -1.49 11.23
C LEU A 73 -18.59 -0.90 11.62
N GLY A 74 -18.16 -1.03 12.88
CA GLY A 74 -16.94 -0.40 13.40
C GLY A 74 -17.06 1.10 13.67
N ILE A 75 -18.28 1.64 13.74
CA ILE A 75 -18.53 3.08 13.95
C ILE A 75 -18.94 3.32 15.40
N HIS A 76 -18.03 3.94 16.16
CA HIS A 76 -18.17 4.26 17.58
C HIS A 76 -18.34 5.76 17.83
N THR A 77 -17.81 6.62 16.96
CA THR A 77 -17.84 8.09 17.10
C THR A 77 -18.48 8.77 15.88
N PRO A 78 -19.02 9.99 16.02
CA PRO A 78 -19.48 10.78 14.87
C PRO A 78 -18.41 10.98 13.80
N ARG A 79 -17.15 11.17 14.20
CA ARG A 79 -16.02 11.29 13.27
C ARG A 79 -15.89 10.05 12.39
N GLN A 80 -15.91 8.85 12.98
CA GLN A 80 -15.87 7.61 12.21
C GLN A 80 -17.06 7.48 11.25
N ALA A 81 -18.24 7.99 11.62
CA ALA A 81 -19.41 7.99 10.77
C ALA A 81 -19.28 8.95 9.56
N LEU A 82 -18.65 10.11 9.75
CA LEU A 82 -18.39 11.09 8.67
C LEU A 82 -17.40 10.56 7.62
N PHE A 83 -16.50 9.66 8.00
CA PHE A 83 -15.54 9.03 7.08
C PHE A 83 -15.95 7.60 6.67
N TYR A 84 -17.18 7.18 7.01
CA TYR A 84 -17.74 5.90 6.56
C TYR A 84 -18.41 6.05 5.21
N LEU A 85 -17.61 6.07 4.15
CA LEU A 85 -18.03 6.49 2.81
C LEU A 85 -18.72 5.36 2.03
N PRO A 86 -19.61 5.72 1.08
CA PRO A 86 -20.20 4.74 0.16
C PRO A 86 -19.18 4.25 -0.87
N PHE A 87 -19.32 2.99 -1.29
CA PHE A 87 -18.46 2.41 -2.33
C PHE A 87 -19.06 2.53 -3.74
N ARG A 88 -20.35 2.85 -3.84
CA ARG A 88 -21.07 3.08 -5.11
C ARG A 88 -22.22 4.05 -4.88
N TYR A 89 -22.66 4.70 -5.94
CA TYR A 89 -23.89 5.49 -5.98
C TYR A 89 -24.83 4.89 -7.03
N ASP A 90 -26.08 4.67 -6.66
CA ASP A 90 -27.14 4.29 -7.59
C ASP A 90 -27.91 5.58 -7.95
N ASP A 91 -27.92 5.96 -9.23
CA ASP A 91 -28.64 7.14 -9.67
C ASP A 91 -30.14 6.84 -9.83
N PHE A 92 -30.94 7.44 -8.95
CA PHE A 92 -32.40 7.37 -8.96
C PHE A 92 -33.01 8.77 -9.09
N SER A 93 -32.23 9.78 -9.47
CA SER A 93 -32.67 11.17 -9.64
C SER A 93 -33.57 11.36 -10.86
N ASP A 94 -33.33 10.57 -11.92
CA ASP A 94 -34.16 10.53 -13.13
C ASP A 94 -35.47 9.78 -12.86
N LEU A 95 -36.54 10.55 -12.64
CA LEU A 95 -37.90 10.02 -12.51
C LEU A 95 -38.51 9.87 -13.90
N ARG A 96 -38.61 8.63 -14.37
CA ARG A 96 -39.20 8.33 -15.67
C ARG A 96 -40.69 7.98 -15.56
N PRO A 97 -41.49 8.35 -16.56
CA PRO A 97 -42.80 7.76 -16.73
C PRO A 97 -42.71 6.25 -16.93
N LEU A 98 -43.73 5.50 -16.53
CA LEU A 98 -43.78 4.05 -16.64
C LEU A 98 -43.64 3.57 -18.09
N GLY A 99 -44.10 4.36 -19.06
CA GLY A 99 -43.97 4.08 -20.49
C GLY A 99 -42.52 4.11 -21.01
N ASP A 100 -41.63 4.85 -20.34
CA ASP A 100 -40.24 5.07 -20.77
C ASP A 100 -39.23 4.19 -20.00
N LEU A 101 -39.73 3.24 -19.21
CA LEU A 101 -38.90 2.30 -18.47
C LEU A 101 -38.25 1.28 -19.41
N VAL A 102 -36.97 0.99 -19.15
CA VAL A 102 -36.13 0.09 -19.93
C VAL A 102 -35.90 -1.19 -19.13
N ALA A 103 -35.97 -2.33 -19.81
CA ALA A 103 -35.74 -3.63 -19.18
C ALA A 103 -34.31 -3.76 -18.64
N ASP A 104 -34.17 -4.47 -17.52
CA ASP A 104 -32.92 -4.82 -16.85
C ASP A 104 -32.10 -3.66 -16.27
N GLU A 105 -32.63 -2.43 -16.29
CA GLU A 105 -32.03 -1.26 -15.67
C GLU A 105 -32.61 -0.96 -14.28
N LYS A 106 -31.84 -0.23 -13.46
CA LYS A 106 -32.34 0.33 -12.20
C LYS A 106 -32.87 1.73 -12.47
N GLN A 107 -34.18 1.93 -12.31
CA GLN A 107 -34.84 3.19 -12.64
C GLN A 107 -35.82 3.56 -11.54
N SER A 108 -36.27 4.82 -11.55
CA SER A 108 -37.28 5.34 -10.64
C SER A 108 -38.50 5.86 -11.39
N ALA A 109 -39.67 5.66 -10.82
CA ALA A 109 -40.91 6.23 -11.33
C ALA A 109 -41.77 6.79 -10.19
N ARG A 110 -42.46 7.89 -10.46
CA ARG A 110 -43.52 8.40 -9.58
C ARG A 110 -44.83 7.75 -10.02
N VAL A 111 -45.49 7.08 -9.10
CA VAL A 111 -46.64 6.20 -9.38
C VAL A 111 -47.70 6.34 -8.32
N ARG A 112 -48.95 6.06 -8.71
CA ARG A 112 -50.06 5.84 -7.78
C ARG A 112 -50.31 4.35 -7.62
N VAL A 113 -50.48 3.90 -6.37
CA VAL A 113 -50.88 2.52 -6.09
C VAL A 113 -52.36 2.35 -6.43
N THR A 114 -52.69 1.50 -7.38
CA THR A 114 -54.09 1.22 -7.76
C THR A 114 -54.67 0.05 -7.00
N ASP A 115 -53.85 -0.97 -6.72
CA ASP A 115 -54.27 -2.18 -6.00
C ASP A 115 -53.08 -2.83 -5.28
N VAL A 116 -53.35 -3.57 -4.20
CA VAL A 116 -52.34 -4.35 -3.46
C VAL A 116 -52.87 -5.75 -3.20
N LYS A 117 -52.23 -6.74 -3.81
CA LYS A 117 -52.56 -8.16 -3.66
C LYS A 117 -51.49 -8.87 -2.86
N VAL A 118 -51.91 -9.72 -1.92
CA VAL A 118 -51.01 -10.58 -1.15
C VAL A 118 -51.25 -12.04 -1.52
N GLU A 119 -50.22 -12.68 -2.07
CA GLU A 119 -50.25 -14.10 -2.41
C GLU A 119 -49.55 -14.90 -1.30
N PRO A 120 -50.27 -15.74 -0.54
CA PRO A 120 -49.67 -16.54 0.52
C PRO A 120 -48.64 -17.51 -0.07
N GLY A 121 -47.54 -17.71 0.66
CA GLY A 121 -46.52 -18.69 0.28
C GLY A 121 -47.03 -20.11 0.50
N PHE A 122 -46.77 -21.03 -0.43
CA PHE A 122 -47.13 -22.45 -0.32
C PHE A 122 -45.85 -23.31 -0.30
N GLY A 123 -45.70 -24.18 0.71
CA GLY A 123 -44.51 -25.03 0.89
C GLY A 123 -43.23 -24.22 1.11
N ARG A 124 -42.18 -24.49 0.31
CA ARG A 124 -40.89 -23.75 0.33
C ARG A 124 -40.94 -22.36 -0.35
N ARG A 125 -42.06 -21.94 -0.95
CA ARG A 125 -42.14 -20.67 -1.68
C ARG A 125 -42.48 -19.50 -0.74
N PRO A 126 -41.70 -18.39 -0.76
CA PRO A 126 -41.99 -17.24 0.08
C PRO A 126 -43.28 -16.52 -0.36
N GLN A 127 -44.00 -15.96 0.60
CA GLN A 127 -45.16 -15.09 0.35
C GLN A 127 -44.79 -13.90 -0.56
N ARG A 128 -45.71 -13.44 -1.41
CA ARG A 128 -45.48 -12.31 -2.31
C ARG A 128 -46.49 -11.20 -2.04
N VAL A 129 -46.00 -9.98 -1.94
CA VAL A 129 -46.84 -8.76 -1.97
C VAL A 129 -46.68 -8.15 -3.35
N ILE A 130 -47.78 -7.92 -4.05
CA ILE A 130 -47.81 -7.38 -5.41
C ILE A 130 -48.62 -6.08 -5.36
N ALA A 131 -47.99 -4.94 -5.65
CA ALA A 131 -48.69 -3.68 -5.84
C ALA A 131 -48.84 -3.40 -7.33
N GLN A 132 -50.06 -3.07 -7.76
CA GLN A 132 -50.32 -2.52 -9.09
C GLN A 132 -50.09 -1.01 -9.03
N LEU A 133 -49.27 -0.52 -9.95
CA LEU A 133 -48.82 0.85 -10.03
C LEU A 133 -49.31 1.46 -11.34
N ALA A 134 -49.77 2.69 -11.31
CA ALA A 134 -50.15 3.43 -12.51
C ALA A 134 -49.62 4.86 -12.49
N ASP A 135 -49.36 5.40 -13.66
CA ASP A 135 -49.13 6.81 -13.92
C ASP A 135 -49.89 7.26 -15.17
N ASP A 136 -49.64 8.47 -15.66
CA ASP A 136 -50.34 9.02 -16.83
C ASP A 136 -49.95 8.33 -18.15
N THR A 137 -48.89 7.51 -18.16
CA THR A 137 -48.33 6.88 -19.36
C THR A 137 -48.54 5.37 -19.44
N GLY A 138 -48.78 4.70 -18.31
CA GLY A 138 -48.96 3.26 -18.28
C GLY A 138 -49.17 2.65 -16.90
N SER A 139 -48.99 1.33 -16.85
CA SER A 139 -49.16 0.51 -15.63
C SER A 139 -47.97 -0.41 -15.42
N ALA A 140 -47.56 -0.60 -14.17
CA ALA A 140 -46.45 -1.47 -13.77
C ALA A 140 -46.81 -2.29 -12.52
N GLU A 141 -46.05 -3.35 -12.26
CA GLU A 141 -46.19 -4.16 -11.04
C GLU A 141 -44.96 -3.99 -10.14
N ALA A 142 -45.14 -3.85 -8.84
CA ALA A 142 -44.05 -3.98 -7.87
C ALA A 142 -44.24 -5.21 -7.00
N ILE A 143 -43.22 -6.07 -6.92
CA ILE A 143 -43.30 -7.38 -6.26
C ILE A 143 -42.27 -7.50 -5.15
N TRP A 144 -42.70 -7.79 -3.93
CA TRP A 144 -41.82 -8.08 -2.79
C TRP A 144 -41.97 -9.53 -2.33
N PHE A 145 -40.87 -10.25 -2.22
CA PHE A 145 -40.82 -11.62 -1.70
C PHE A 145 -40.53 -11.62 -0.20
N GLY A 146 -41.34 -12.33 0.61
CA GLY A 146 -41.11 -12.57 2.03
C GLY A 146 -41.28 -11.35 2.96
N ARG A 147 -41.80 -10.22 2.47
CA ARG A 147 -41.88 -8.94 3.23
C ARG A 147 -43.31 -8.59 3.69
N ARG A 148 -43.82 -9.30 4.70
CA ARG A 148 -45.15 -9.07 5.33
C ARG A 148 -45.41 -7.63 5.79
N PHE A 149 -44.36 -6.87 6.11
CA PHE A 149 -44.49 -5.50 6.58
C PHE A 149 -44.86 -4.50 5.46
N VAL A 150 -44.67 -4.86 4.19
CA VAL A 150 -44.93 -3.95 3.05
C VAL A 150 -46.42 -3.79 2.81
N GLU A 151 -47.20 -4.86 2.96
CA GLU A 151 -48.67 -4.84 2.90
C GLU A 151 -49.27 -3.79 3.85
N ARG A 152 -48.72 -3.65 5.06
CA ARG A 152 -49.20 -2.68 6.05
C ARG A 152 -48.86 -1.23 5.73
N ARG A 153 -47.94 -0.99 4.79
CA ARG A 153 -47.39 0.33 4.44
C ARG A 153 -47.88 0.88 3.09
N LEU A 154 -48.54 0.05 2.28
CA LEU A 154 -49.08 0.43 0.98
C LEU A 154 -50.60 0.37 1.04
N ARG A 155 -51.27 1.45 0.62
CA ARG A 155 -52.71 1.48 0.45
C ARG A 155 -53.05 1.89 -0.98
N PRO A 156 -54.12 1.34 -1.56
CA PRO A 156 -54.67 1.88 -2.80
C PRO A 156 -54.95 3.38 -2.65
N GLY A 157 -54.49 4.17 -3.62
CA GLY A 157 -54.56 5.63 -3.63
C GLY A 157 -53.27 6.33 -3.18
N ASP A 158 -52.27 5.63 -2.62
CA ASP A 158 -51.01 6.25 -2.22
C ASP A 158 -50.20 6.70 -3.45
N ASP A 159 -49.75 7.96 -3.45
CA ASP A 159 -48.75 8.46 -4.40
C ASP A 159 -47.35 8.18 -3.85
N LEU A 160 -46.52 7.45 -4.61
CA LEU A 160 -45.21 6.96 -4.19
C LEU A 160 -44.15 7.22 -5.26
N VAL A 161 -42.89 7.24 -4.84
CA VAL A 161 -41.73 7.04 -5.71
C VAL A 161 -41.21 5.63 -5.49
N VAL A 162 -41.12 4.86 -6.58
CA VAL A 162 -40.63 3.48 -6.58
C VAL A 162 -39.31 3.44 -7.36
N SER A 163 -38.28 2.85 -6.76
CA SER A 163 -36.92 2.78 -7.31
C SER A 163 -36.41 1.35 -7.22
N GLY A 164 -35.96 0.78 -8.33
CA GLY A 164 -35.45 -0.59 -8.35
C GLY A 164 -35.16 -1.11 -9.75
N LYS A 165 -34.75 -2.39 -9.81
CA LYS A 165 -34.53 -3.06 -11.08
C LYS A 165 -35.86 -3.32 -11.78
N VAL A 166 -35.99 -2.86 -13.01
CA VAL A 166 -37.13 -3.10 -13.89
C VAL A 166 -36.91 -4.39 -14.66
N ALA A 167 -37.86 -5.31 -14.59
CA ALA A 167 -37.96 -6.48 -15.43
C ALA A 167 -39.18 -6.36 -16.31
N MET A 168 -39.14 -6.91 -17.52
CA MET A 168 -40.32 -6.95 -18.39
C MET A 168 -41.01 -8.31 -18.27
N ARG A 169 -42.32 -8.31 -17.98
CA ARG A 169 -43.15 -9.51 -18.03
C ARG A 169 -44.15 -9.35 -19.17
N GLY A 170 -43.77 -9.84 -20.36
CA GLY A 170 -44.45 -9.49 -21.60
C GLY A 170 -44.21 -8.00 -21.91
N TRP A 171 -45.28 -7.21 -22.06
CA TRP A 171 -45.21 -5.77 -22.33
C TRP A 171 -45.31 -4.89 -21.08
N ARG A 172 -45.45 -5.48 -19.88
CA ARG A 172 -45.63 -4.72 -18.64
C ARG A 172 -44.33 -4.62 -17.84
N PRO A 173 -43.90 -3.40 -17.45
CA PRO A 173 -42.79 -3.21 -16.53
C PRO A 173 -43.11 -3.79 -15.15
N GLN A 174 -42.11 -4.41 -14.53
CA GLN A 174 -42.22 -5.02 -13.23
C GLN A 174 -40.99 -4.69 -12.38
N PHE A 175 -41.19 -4.02 -11.26
CA PHE A 175 -40.17 -3.79 -10.26
C PHE A 175 -40.04 -5.01 -9.34
N VAL A 176 -38.83 -5.58 -9.28
CA VAL A 176 -38.57 -6.75 -8.43
C VAL A 176 -37.90 -6.30 -7.13
N SER A 177 -38.63 -6.44 -6.02
CA SER A 177 -38.26 -6.00 -4.67
C SER A 177 -37.75 -4.56 -4.60
N PRO A 178 -38.47 -3.57 -5.18
CA PRO A 178 -38.02 -2.19 -5.20
C PRO A 178 -38.04 -1.55 -3.81
N ASP A 179 -37.28 -0.47 -3.66
CA ASP A 179 -37.46 0.47 -2.56
C ASP A 179 -38.58 1.46 -2.93
N PHE A 180 -39.33 1.93 -1.94
CA PHE A 180 -40.41 2.90 -2.14
C PHE A 180 -40.49 3.93 -1.02
N SER A 181 -40.99 5.12 -1.34
CA SER A 181 -41.28 6.20 -0.39
C SER A 181 -42.55 6.97 -0.77
N PRO A 182 -43.26 7.58 0.18
CA PRO A 182 -44.33 8.55 -0.13
C PRO A 182 -43.83 9.68 -1.03
N ALA A 183 -44.63 10.04 -2.04
CA ALA A 183 -44.36 11.21 -2.88
C ALA A 183 -44.46 12.50 -2.04
N GLY A 184 -43.48 13.40 -2.17
CA GLY A 184 -43.45 14.68 -1.45
C GLY A 184 -42.73 14.69 -0.09
N MET A 185 -42.31 13.53 0.44
CA MET A 185 -41.35 13.50 1.56
C MET A 185 -39.91 13.45 1.04
N ALA A 186 -39.02 14.27 1.62
CA ALA A 186 -37.58 14.19 1.38
C ALA A 186 -37.03 12.82 1.84
N SER A 187 -37.03 11.83 0.96
CA SER A 187 -36.60 10.45 1.25
C SER A 187 -35.14 10.26 0.89
N VAL A 188 -34.27 9.97 1.86
CA VAL A 188 -32.83 9.63 1.64
C VAL A 188 -32.60 8.36 0.80
N HIS A 189 -33.67 7.79 0.22
CA HIS A 189 -33.63 6.48 -0.40
C HIS A 189 -34.14 6.37 -1.84
N THR A 190 -34.75 7.41 -2.38
CA THR A 190 -35.51 7.38 -3.64
C THR A 190 -35.49 8.76 -4.28
N GLY A 191 -35.56 8.85 -5.61
CA GLY A 191 -35.66 10.13 -6.33
C GLY A 191 -34.41 11.02 -6.25
N ARG A 192 -33.25 10.42 -6.00
CA ARG A 192 -31.96 11.12 -5.84
C ARG A 192 -30.80 10.18 -6.17
N ILE A 193 -29.58 10.69 -6.13
CA ILE A 193 -28.38 9.85 -6.11
C ILE A 193 -28.29 9.15 -4.75
N VAL A 194 -28.36 7.83 -4.76
CA VAL A 194 -28.44 7.02 -3.55
C VAL A 194 -27.07 6.40 -3.23
N PRO A 195 -26.46 6.74 -2.08
CA PRO A 195 -25.21 6.12 -1.65
C PRO A 195 -25.42 4.66 -1.23
N VAL A 196 -24.48 3.79 -1.61
CA VAL A 196 -24.43 2.37 -1.24
C VAL A 196 -23.22 2.14 -0.33
N TYR A 197 -23.47 1.74 0.91
CA TYR A 197 -22.43 1.56 1.93
C TYR A 197 -22.04 0.10 2.11
N PRO A 198 -20.82 -0.21 2.59
CA PRO A 198 -20.51 -1.55 3.08
C PRO A 198 -21.49 -1.97 4.18
N LEU A 199 -21.78 -3.27 4.32
CA LEU A 199 -22.73 -3.78 5.31
C LEU A 199 -22.11 -4.95 6.10
N ALA A 200 -22.46 -5.04 7.38
CA ALA A 200 -22.21 -6.22 8.22
C ALA A 200 -23.53 -6.99 8.46
N GLY A 201 -23.45 -8.31 8.64
CA GLY A 201 -24.60 -9.23 8.59
C GLY A 201 -25.84 -8.75 9.38
N GLY A 202 -26.99 -8.61 8.71
CA GLY A 202 -28.25 -8.17 9.35
C GLY A 202 -28.44 -6.66 9.45
N VAL A 203 -27.54 -5.84 8.90
CA VAL A 203 -27.72 -4.39 8.71
C VAL A 203 -28.20 -4.12 7.28
N THR A 204 -29.15 -3.19 7.10
CA THR A 204 -29.71 -2.84 5.77
C THR A 204 -29.20 -1.47 5.29
N GLN A 205 -29.06 -1.28 3.96
CA GLN A 205 -28.70 0.01 3.35
C GLN A 205 -29.58 1.17 3.83
N ARG A 206 -30.89 0.90 3.96
CA ARG A 206 -31.86 1.88 4.44
C ARG A 206 -31.50 2.37 5.83
N ARG A 207 -31.25 1.43 6.75
CA ARG A 207 -30.95 1.75 8.15
C ARG A 207 -29.64 2.53 8.28
N VAL A 208 -28.61 2.17 7.51
CA VAL A 208 -27.32 2.88 7.52
C VAL A 208 -27.49 4.32 7.03
N ARG A 209 -28.15 4.52 5.89
CA ARG A 209 -28.46 5.85 5.34
C ARG A 209 -29.23 6.73 6.32
N GLU A 210 -30.29 6.21 6.94
CA GLU A 210 -31.08 6.95 7.94
C GLU A 210 -30.22 7.39 9.14
N LEU A 211 -29.33 6.52 9.61
CA LEU A 211 -28.46 6.82 10.75
C LEU A 211 -27.37 7.84 10.37
N LEU A 212 -26.70 7.65 9.24
CA LEU A 212 -25.66 8.57 8.75
C LEU A 212 -26.24 9.95 8.46
N ALA A 213 -27.42 10.06 7.86
CA ALA A 213 -28.07 11.36 7.61
C ALA A 213 -28.26 12.18 8.90
N ARG A 214 -28.68 11.53 10.00
CA ARG A 214 -28.83 12.18 11.32
C ARG A 214 -27.49 12.59 11.91
N VAL A 215 -26.49 11.70 11.79
CA VAL A 215 -25.14 11.99 12.28
C VAL A 215 -24.57 13.19 11.52
N LEU A 216 -24.61 13.20 10.19
CA LEU A 216 -24.14 14.30 9.37
C LEU A 216 -24.86 15.62 9.72
N GLY A 217 -26.19 15.63 9.75
CA GLY A 217 -26.97 16.84 10.06
C GLY A 217 -26.60 17.47 11.41
N ARG A 218 -26.19 16.67 12.40
CA ARG A 218 -25.78 17.17 13.71
C ARG A 218 -24.28 17.44 13.84
N SER A 219 -23.45 16.73 13.10
CA SER A 219 -22.00 16.70 13.32
C SER A 219 -21.24 17.65 12.40
N LEU A 220 -21.76 17.93 11.20
CA LEU A 220 -21.08 18.80 10.21
C LEU A 220 -20.78 20.20 10.75
N ARG A 221 -21.61 20.76 11.64
CA ARG A 221 -21.37 22.08 12.26
C ARG A 221 -20.14 22.14 13.18
N HIS A 222 -19.63 20.98 13.62
CA HIS A 222 -18.45 20.88 14.47
C HIS A 222 -17.19 20.56 13.66
N VAL A 223 -17.33 20.30 12.35
CA VAL A 223 -16.20 20.06 11.45
C VAL A 223 -15.58 21.41 11.08
N ARG A 224 -14.29 21.55 11.37
CA ARG A 224 -13.48 22.67 10.91
C ARG A 224 -12.68 22.26 9.69
N ASP A 225 -12.55 23.16 8.71
CA ASP A 225 -11.75 22.89 7.53
C ASP A 225 -10.25 23.09 7.88
N PRO A 226 -9.39 22.08 7.69
CA PRO A 226 -7.96 22.21 7.96
C PRO A 226 -7.23 23.11 6.95
N LEU A 227 -7.84 23.40 5.80
CA LEU A 227 -7.26 24.19 4.71
C LEU A 227 -7.85 25.60 4.64
N HIS A 228 -6.97 26.58 4.46
CA HIS A 228 -7.38 27.94 4.11
C HIS A 228 -7.87 28.03 2.65
N PRO A 229 -8.64 29.08 2.28
CA PRO A 229 -9.18 29.24 0.93
C PRO A 229 -8.15 29.15 -0.21
N ASP A 230 -6.96 29.69 -0.01
CA ASP A 230 -5.84 29.69 -0.95
C ASP A 230 -5.17 28.30 -1.08
N GLU A 231 -5.15 27.51 0.00
CA GLU A 231 -4.55 26.17 0.01
C GLU A 231 -5.44 25.12 -0.69
N ARG A 232 -6.76 25.33 -0.70
CA ARG A 232 -7.72 24.40 -1.33
C ARG A 232 -7.52 24.24 -2.84
N SER A 233 -6.97 25.26 -3.51
CA SER A 233 -6.70 25.29 -4.96
C SER A 233 -7.82 24.63 -5.80
N GLY A 234 -9.05 25.16 -5.64
CA GLY A 234 -10.24 24.71 -6.37
C GLY A 234 -11.04 23.57 -5.71
N LEU A 235 -10.54 22.95 -4.64
CA LEU A 235 -11.27 21.91 -3.91
C LEU A 235 -12.40 22.49 -3.02
N PRO A 236 -13.52 21.78 -2.85
CA PRO A 236 -14.61 22.21 -1.97
C PRO A 236 -14.18 22.33 -0.50
N VAL A 237 -14.95 23.07 0.30
CA VAL A 237 -14.81 23.10 1.77
C VAL A 237 -15.09 21.70 2.32
N LEU A 238 -14.37 21.26 3.36
CA LEU A 238 -14.49 19.92 3.93
C LEU A 238 -15.94 19.55 4.31
N THR A 239 -16.70 20.46 4.90
CA THR A 239 -18.12 20.23 5.25
C THR A 239 -18.99 19.98 4.03
N ALA A 240 -18.76 20.71 2.94
CA ALA A 240 -19.46 20.52 1.68
C ALA A 240 -19.06 19.18 1.02
N ALA A 241 -17.77 18.84 1.04
CA ALA A 241 -17.26 17.57 0.53
C ALA A 241 -17.87 16.38 1.29
N LEU A 242 -17.88 16.42 2.63
CA LEU A 242 -18.50 15.36 3.44
C LEU A 242 -20.01 15.25 3.17
N LYS A 243 -20.72 16.37 3.03
CA LYS A 243 -22.15 16.34 2.66
C LYS A 243 -22.34 15.67 1.30
N ALA A 244 -21.62 16.11 0.26
CA ALA A 244 -21.75 15.60 -1.09
C ALA A 244 -21.25 14.16 -1.27
N ALA A 245 -20.26 13.72 -0.49
CA ALA A 245 -19.80 12.33 -0.51
C ALA A 245 -20.84 11.36 0.09
N HIS A 246 -21.71 11.82 0.98
CA HIS A 246 -22.76 10.98 1.55
C HIS A 246 -24.11 11.15 0.86
N PHE A 247 -24.51 12.40 0.59
CA PHE A 247 -25.81 12.76 0.03
C PHE A 247 -25.62 13.89 -0.98
N PRO A 248 -25.08 13.57 -2.18
CA PRO A 248 -24.91 14.54 -3.26
C PRO A 248 -26.28 15.00 -3.77
N ASP A 249 -26.38 16.29 -4.07
CA ASP A 249 -27.58 16.85 -4.70
C ASP A 249 -27.50 16.68 -6.23
N ASP A 250 -26.29 16.64 -6.81
CA ASP A 250 -26.00 16.40 -8.23
C ASP A 250 -24.85 15.38 -8.46
N PRO A 251 -24.87 14.53 -9.51
CA PRO A 251 -23.84 13.51 -9.71
C PRO A 251 -22.45 14.11 -9.91
N GLY A 252 -22.37 15.33 -10.44
CA GLY A 252 -21.15 16.10 -10.62
C GLY A 252 -20.49 16.52 -9.31
N GLU A 253 -21.21 16.56 -8.18
CA GLU A 253 -20.65 16.93 -6.87
C GLU A 253 -19.86 15.79 -6.21
N VAL A 254 -20.20 14.54 -6.54
CA VAL A 254 -19.56 13.36 -5.94
C VAL A 254 -18.06 13.36 -6.19
N ARG A 255 -17.66 13.71 -7.41
CA ARG A 255 -16.27 13.63 -7.82
C ARG A 255 -15.38 14.66 -7.10
N PRO A 256 -15.67 15.98 -7.12
CA PRO A 256 -14.92 16.95 -6.34
C PRO A 256 -14.92 16.67 -4.84
N ALA A 257 -16.00 16.10 -4.31
CA ALA A 257 -16.08 15.72 -2.90
C ALA A 257 -15.10 14.61 -2.55
N LEU A 258 -15.06 13.53 -3.34
CA LEU A 258 -14.11 12.43 -3.13
C LEU A 258 -12.67 12.87 -3.37
N ASP A 259 -12.43 13.69 -4.40
CA ASP A 259 -11.09 14.24 -4.68
C ASP A 259 -10.61 15.13 -3.51
N ARG A 260 -11.49 15.91 -2.86
CA ARG A 260 -11.15 16.66 -1.64
C ARG A 260 -10.77 15.75 -0.47
N LEU A 261 -11.54 14.69 -0.23
CA LEU A 261 -11.25 13.75 0.86
C LEU A 261 -9.96 12.95 0.60
N ALA A 262 -9.70 12.59 -0.66
CA ALA A 262 -8.45 11.97 -1.08
C ALA A 262 -7.25 12.92 -0.86
N HIS A 263 -7.40 14.21 -1.20
CA HIS A 263 -6.37 15.21 -0.95
C HIS A 263 -6.05 15.36 0.54
N ASP A 264 -7.08 15.44 1.40
CA ASP A 264 -6.88 15.57 2.85
C ASP A 264 -6.15 14.33 3.43
N GLU A 265 -6.49 13.13 2.97
CA GLU A 265 -5.80 11.89 3.34
C GLU A 265 -4.34 11.86 2.87
N LEU A 266 -4.07 12.27 1.63
CA LEU A 266 -2.71 12.37 1.09
C LEU A 266 -1.88 13.44 1.82
N LEU A 267 -2.50 14.58 2.15
CA LEU A 267 -1.86 15.66 2.91
C LEU A 267 -1.49 15.20 4.31
N ALA A 268 -2.39 14.52 5.01
CA ALA A 268 -2.13 13.97 6.33
C ALA A 268 -0.86 13.10 6.34
N LEU A 269 -0.75 12.19 5.37
CA LEU A 269 0.43 11.35 5.20
C LEU A 269 1.70 12.16 4.88
N GLN A 270 1.61 13.13 3.96
CA GLN A 270 2.75 13.97 3.59
C GLN A 270 3.22 14.85 4.77
N LEU A 271 2.32 15.29 5.65
CA LEU A 271 2.68 16.01 6.88
C LEU A 271 3.49 15.12 7.83
N VAL A 272 3.07 13.87 8.07
CA VAL A 272 3.84 12.91 8.89
C VAL A 272 5.25 12.73 8.32
N LEU A 273 5.36 12.51 7.01
CA LEU A 273 6.63 12.31 6.33
C LEU A 273 7.53 13.56 6.38
N ALA A 274 6.96 14.75 6.18
CA ALA A 274 7.67 16.02 6.24
C ALA A 274 8.18 16.33 7.67
N GLN A 275 7.34 16.12 8.70
CA GLN A 275 7.74 16.32 10.10
C GLN A 275 8.82 15.32 10.50
N ALA A 276 8.69 14.05 10.10
CA ALA A 276 9.73 13.06 10.31
C ALA A 276 11.06 13.47 9.64
N ARG A 277 11.01 14.14 8.48
CA ARG A 277 12.20 14.70 7.82
C ARG A 277 12.83 15.83 8.65
N VAL A 278 12.04 16.75 9.18
CA VAL A 278 12.55 17.86 10.01
C VAL A 278 13.08 17.39 11.36
N ALA A 279 12.37 16.48 12.05
CA ALA A 279 12.83 15.90 13.31
C ALA A 279 14.20 15.21 13.15
N ARG A 280 14.47 14.65 11.97
CA ARG A 280 15.77 14.09 11.59
C ARG A 280 16.79 15.13 11.14
N GLY A 281 16.39 16.34 10.77
CA GLY A 281 17.30 17.44 10.38
C GLY A 281 18.28 17.85 11.50
N GLY A 282 18.07 17.42 12.74
CA GLY A 282 19.05 17.51 13.82
C GLY A 282 20.22 16.51 13.69
N GLN A 283 20.10 15.48 12.85
CA GLN A 283 21.17 14.53 12.54
C GLN A 283 22.10 15.16 11.51
N ARG A 284 23.41 15.15 11.80
CA ARG A 284 24.44 15.66 10.88
C ARG A 284 25.11 14.51 10.17
N ALA A 285 25.46 14.73 8.91
CA ALA A 285 26.24 13.80 8.12
C ALA A 285 27.65 14.32 7.84
N PRO A 286 28.57 13.41 7.46
CA PRO A 286 29.80 13.78 6.78
C PRO A 286 29.53 14.77 5.65
N ARG A 287 30.39 15.78 5.44
CA ARG A 287 30.34 16.60 4.24
C ARG A 287 31.34 16.05 3.24
N ILE A 288 30.84 15.61 2.09
CA ILE A 288 31.63 14.99 1.01
C ILE A 288 31.38 15.83 -0.26
N PRO A 289 31.88 17.08 -0.32
CA PRO A 289 31.73 17.89 -1.52
C PRO A 289 32.61 17.33 -2.64
N ALA A 290 32.07 17.28 -3.86
CA ALA A 290 32.86 17.09 -5.06
C ALA A 290 32.49 18.18 -6.08
N THR A 291 33.50 18.75 -6.71
CA THR A 291 33.35 19.74 -7.77
C THR A 291 32.84 19.06 -9.04
N ALA A 292 32.20 19.83 -9.93
CA ALA A 292 31.78 19.32 -11.25
C ALA A 292 32.96 18.72 -12.05
N LYS A 293 34.16 19.26 -11.87
CA LYS A 293 35.39 18.75 -12.50
C LYS A 293 35.81 17.39 -11.94
N GLU A 294 35.75 17.20 -10.63
CA GLU A 294 36.06 15.91 -9.99
C GLU A 294 35.04 14.86 -10.40
N LEU A 295 33.75 15.20 -10.44
CA LEU A 295 32.72 14.29 -10.95
C LEU A 295 33.00 13.89 -12.41
N ALA A 296 33.29 14.85 -13.29
CA ALA A 296 33.63 14.54 -14.69
C ALA A 296 34.85 13.62 -14.79
N THR A 297 35.87 13.83 -13.95
CA THR A 297 37.07 12.97 -13.91
C THR A 297 36.74 11.54 -13.48
N LEU A 298 35.86 11.37 -12.49
CA LEU A 298 35.39 10.05 -12.05
C LEU A 298 34.58 9.35 -13.15
N GLU A 299 33.74 10.09 -13.87
CA GLU A 299 32.93 9.53 -14.96
C GLU A 299 33.79 9.14 -16.17
N GLU A 300 34.79 9.95 -16.54
CA GLU A 300 35.72 9.69 -17.65
C GLU A 300 36.65 8.50 -17.41
N ALA A 301 36.93 8.17 -16.14
CA ALA A 301 37.75 7.03 -15.76
C ALA A 301 37.03 5.68 -15.91
N LEU A 302 35.70 5.67 -16.09
CA LEU A 302 34.94 4.45 -16.30
C LEU A 302 35.24 3.84 -17.69
N PRO A 303 35.21 2.50 -17.83
CA PRO A 303 35.51 1.83 -19.09
C PRO A 303 34.38 1.93 -20.15
N PHE A 304 33.34 2.73 -19.88
CA PHE A 304 32.18 2.91 -20.76
C PHE A 304 31.57 4.31 -20.56
N ALA A 305 30.85 4.78 -21.58
CA ALA A 305 30.10 6.03 -21.49
C ALA A 305 28.80 5.85 -20.67
N LEU A 306 28.52 6.81 -19.79
CA LEU A 306 27.28 6.85 -19.02
C LEU A 306 26.10 7.34 -19.87
N THR A 307 24.90 6.90 -19.52
CA THR A 307 23.64 7.44 -20.06
C THR A 307 23.32 8.81 -19.45
N VAL A 308 22.43 9.57 -20.08
CA VAL A 308 22.00 10.88 -19.55
C VAL A 308 21.40 10.73 -18.16
N ASP A 309 20.54 9.71 -17.98
CA ASP A 309 19.91 9.44 -16.69
C ASP A 309 20.93 9.05 -15.60
N GLN A 310 22.00 8.32 -15.96
CA GLN A 310 23.07 7.99 -15.02
C GLN A 310 23.87 9.23 -14.60
N HIS A 311 24.16 10.13 -15.55
CA HIS A 311 24.84 11.39 -15.25
C HIS A 311 23.99 12.29 -14.33
N VAL A 312 22.69 12.43 -14.61
CA VAL A 312 21.76 13.16 -13.74
C VAL A 312 21.71 12.54 -12.34
N ALA A 313 21.62 11.21 -12.25
CA ALA A 313 21.64 10.52 -10.95
C ALA A 313 22.95 10.75 -10.19
N ASN A 314 24.11 10.75 -10.85
CA ASN A 314 25.39 11.08 -10.23
C ASN A 314 25.40 12.52 -9.69
N GLN A 315 24.95 13.50 -10.47
CA GLN A 315 24.88 14.90 -10.04
C GLN A 315 24.01 15.07 -8.79
N GLU A 316 22.83 14.43 -8.77
CA GLU A 316 21.92 14.47 -7.62
C GLU A 316 22.53 13.81 -6.37
N VAL A 317 23.19 12.66 -6.52
CA VAL A 317 23.87 11.96 -5.42
C VAL A 317 25.02 12.81 -4.87
N ILE A 318 25.88 13.35 -5.74
CA ILE A 318 27.02 14.17 -5.34
C ILE A 318 26.58 15.47 -4.66
N ALA A 319 25.51 16.10 -5.15
CA ALA A 319 24.94 17.29 -4.51
C ALA A 319 24.47 16.99 -3.08
N ASP A 320 23.77 15.87 -2.87
CA ASP A 320 23.31 15.45 -1.54
C ASP A 320 24.48 15.08 -0.61
N LEU A 321 25.53 14.43 -1.14
CA LEU A 321 26.76 14.09 -0.40
C LEU A 321 27.51 15.34 0.11
N GLY A 322 27.41 16.48 -0.59
CA GLY A 322 28.01 17.74 -0.18
C GLY A 322 27.27 18.46 0.97
N GLY A 323 26.04 18.04 1.28
CA GLY A 323 25.17 18.65 2.28
C GLY A 323 25.55 18.31 3.72
N GLU A 324 25.01 19.06 4.70
CA GLU A 324 25.23 18.76 6.13
C GLU A 324 24.26 17.73 6.70
N GLN A 325 23.22 17.38 5.94
CA GLN A 325 22.18 16.43 6.35
C GLN A 325 22.44 15.05 5.73
N PRO A 326 22.10 13.95 6.43
CA PRO A 326 22.21 12.61 5.88
C PRO A 326 21.42 12.46 4.59
N MET A 327 22.14 12.12 3.51
CA MET A 327 21.51 11.73 2.26
C MET A 327 20.77 10.41 2.50
N ARG A 328 19.50 10.33 2.10
CA ARG A 328 18.76 9.08 2.02
C ARG A 328 18.09 9.03 0.67
N ARG A 329 18.72 8.32 -0.27
CA ARG A 329 18.32 8.33 -1.67
C ARG A 329 18.04 6.93 -2.18
N LEU A 330 16.92 6.76 -2.87
CA LEU A 330 16.57 5.56 -3.61
C LEU A 330 16.94 5.76 -5.07
N LEU A 331 17.96 5.05 -5.54
CA LEU A 331 18.28 4.91 -6.94
C LEU A 331 17.49 3.74 -7.52
N GLN A 332 16.48 4.07 -8.32
CA GLN A 332 15.68 3.09 -9.02
C GLN A 332 15.99 3.08 -10.51
N GLY A 333 15.91 1.90 -11.08
CA GLY A 333 16.04 1.69 -12.51
C GLY A 333 15.85 0.22 -12.84
N ASP A 334 15.61 -0.09 -14.10
CA ASP A 334 15.40 -1.46 -14.53
C ASP A 334 16.65 -2.35 -14.30
N VAL A 335 16.48 -3.66 -14.25
CA VAL A 335 17.58 -4.63 -14.18
C VAL A 335 18.53 -4.38 -15.35
N GLY A 336 19.80 -4.07 -15.06
CA GLY A 336 20.79 -3.77 -16.09
C GLY A 336 20.81 -2.32 -16.58
N SER A 337 20.08 -1.40 -15.94
CA SER A 337 20.15 0.05 -16.23
C SER A 337 21.46 0.72 -15.77
N GLY A 338 22.41 -0.03 -15.20
CA GLY A 338 23.71 0.48 -14.75
C GLY A 338 23.70 1.18 -13.38
N LYS A 339 22.77 0.86 -12.47
CA LYS A 339 22.76 1.36 -11.08
C LYS A 339 24.10 1.19 -10.35
N THR A 340 24.80 0.10 -10.63
CA THR A 340 26.12 -0.21 -10.07
C THR A 340 27.18 0.83 -10.46
N ALA A 341 27.10 1.43 -11.64
CA ALA A 341 28.04 2.47 -12.07
C ALA A 341 27.86 3.75 -11.24
N VAL A 342 26.62 4.17 -10.99
CA VAL A 342 26.30 5.32 -10.12
C VAL A 342 26.79 5.07 -8.69
N ALA A 343 26.57 3.85 -8.16
CA ALA A 343 27.08 3.48 -6.84
C ALA A 343 28.62 3.52 -6.77
N ALA A 344 29.33 3.08 -7.83
CA ALA A 344 30.78 3.12 -7.89
C ALA A 344 31.32 4.57 -7.87
N VAL A 345 30.72 5.48 -8.64
CA VAL A 345 31.09 6.91 -8.65
C VAL A 345 30.87 7.54 -7.27
N ALA A 346 29.74 7.26 -6.61
CA ALA A 346 29.44 7.77 -5.28
C ALA A 346 30.43 7.26 -4.21
N LEU A 347 30.74 5.96 -4.24
CA LEU A 347 31.73 5.34 -3.35
C LEU A 347 33.14 5.89 -3.57
N ALA A 348 33.51 6.15 -4.83
CA ALA A 348 34.79 6.75 -5.17
C ALA A 348 34.89 8.21 -4.73
N ALA A 349 33.83 9.00 -4.89
CA ALA A 349 33.77 10.37 -4.39
C ALA A 349 33.96 10.42 -2.86
N ALA A 350 33.28 9.55 -2.11
CA ALA A 350 33.47 9.40 -0.67
C ALA A 350 34.93 9.04 -0.31
N SER A 351 35.51 8.09 -1.04
CA SER A 351 36.89 7.62 -0.84
C SER A 351 37.92 8.73 -1.08
N ARG A 352 37.77 9.53 -2.15
CA ARG A 352 38.67 10.67 -2.45
C ARG A 352 38.57 11.79 -1.42
N ALA A 353 37.41 11.94 -0.77
CA ALA A 353 37.22 12.86 0.35
C ALA A 353 37.75 12.30 1.69
N GLY A 354 38.39 11.13 1.70
CA GLY A 354 38.97 10.50 2.89
C GLY A 354 37.96 9.75 3.77
N TRP A 355 36.79 9.40 3.22
CA TRP A 355 35.77 8.62 3.91
C TRP A 355 35.69 7.20 3.35
N GLN A 356 35.39 6.23 4.21
CA GLN A 356 35.14 4.85 3.80
C GLN A 356 33.71 4.68 3.30
N GLY A 357 33.53 3.75 2.37
CA GLY A 357 32.24 3.31 1.86
C GLY A 357 31.94 1.87 2.23
N ALA A 358 30.65 1.53 2.30
CA ALA A 358 30.18 0.17 2.48
C ALA A 358 29.11 -0.16 1.44
N LEU A 359 29.14 -1.36 0.85
CA LEU A 359 28.05 -1.91 0.05
C LEU A 359 27.54 -3.20 0.67
N MET A 360 26.23 -3.23 0.93
CA MET A 360 25.55 -4.39 1.50
C MET A 360 24.60 -5.03 0.49
N ALA A 361 24.70 -6.35 0.36
CA ALA A 361 23.81 -7.18 -0.45
C ALA A 361 23.18 -8.30 0.41
N PRO A 362 21.96 -8.76 0.08
CA PRO A 362 21.16 -9.59 0.99
C PRO A 362 21.72 -11.02 1.13
N THR A 363 22.47 -11.50 0.15
CA THR A 363 23.07 -12.83 0.15
C THR A 363 24.55 -12.78 -0.21
N GLU A 364 25.29 -13.83 0.19
CA GLU A 364 26.73 -13.91 -0.09
C GLU A 364 27.01 -13.95 -1.60
N ILE A 365 26.17 -14.65 -2.36
CA ILE A 365 26.26 -14.71 -3.83
C ILE A 365 26.19 -13.29 -4.43
N LEU A 366 25.17 -12.51 -4.05
CA LEU A 366 24.99 -11.15 -4.56
C LEU A 366 26.15 -10.25 -4.12
N ALA A 367 26.60 -10.37 -2.87
CA ALA A 367 27.74 -9.59 -2.38
C ALA A 367 29.03 -9.92 -3.17
N ARG A 368 29.28 -11.20 -3.49
CA ARG A 368 30.41 -11.61 -4.34
C ARG A 368 30.28 -11.11 -5.77
N GLN A 369 29.07 -11.13 -6.32
CA GLN A 369 28.81 -10.60 -7.65
C GLN A 369 29.04 -9.09 -7.71
N HIS A 370 28.55 -8.34 -6.71
CA HIS A 370 28.86 -6.92 -6.57
C HIS A 370 30.35 -6.70 -6.45
N HIS A 371 31.06 -7.46 -5.63
CA HIS A 371 32.52 -7.35 -5.54
C HIS A 371 33.20 -7.60 -6.89
N ARG A 372 32.83 -8.66 -7.62
CA ARG A 372 33.40 -8.94 -8.95
C ARG A 372 33.12 -7.83 -9.97
N GLY A 373 31.96 -7.18 -9.89
CA GLY A 373 31.58 -6.11 -10.81
C GLY A 373 32.12 -4.73 -10.42
N LEU A 374 32.09 -4.38 -9.12
CA LEU A 374 32.52 -3.09 -8.59
C LEU A 374 34.02 -2.99 -8.38
N ALA A 375 34.72 -4.06 -7.95
CA ALA A 375 36.14 -3.96 -7.64
C ALA A 375 36.96 -3.45 -8.84
N PRO A 376 36.77 -3.96 -10.08
CA PRO A 376 37.50 -3.42 -11.24
C PRO A 376 37.18 -1.95 -11.54
N LEU A 377 35.92 -1.53 -11.32
CA LEU A 377 35.51 -0.13 -11.51
C LEU A 377 36.14 0.77 -10.45
N LEU A 378 36.17 0.32 -9.18
CA LEU A 378 36.76 1.07 -8.09
C LEU A 378 38.30 1.11 -8.20
N GLU A 379 38.93 0.04 -8.66
CA GLU A 379 40.37 0.02 -8.97
C GLU A 379 40.73 1.02 -10.06
N ALA A 380 39.93 1.12 -11.14
CA ALA A 380 40.09 2.14 -12.17
C ALA A 380 39.93 3.57 -11.63
N LEU A 381 39.23 3.72 -10.51
CA LEU A 381 39.04 4.98 -9.78
C LEU A 381 40.05 5.18 -8.64
N GLU A 382 41.07 4.32 -8.55
CA GLU A 382 42.13 4.32 -7.53
C GLU A 382 41.62 4.06 -6.10
N VAL A 383 40.56 3.25 -5.97
CA VAL A 383 39.90 2.92 -4.70
C VAL A 383 40.01 1.42 -4.42
N ARG A 384 40.59 1.05 -3.28
CA ARG A 384 40.67 -0.35 -2.86
C ARG A 384 39.33 -0.80 -2.27
N ALA A 385 38.75 -1.82 -2.91
CA ALA A 385 37.55 -2.49 -2.44
C ALA A 385 37.89 -3.92 -1.98
N GLU A 386 37.32 -4.35 -0.85
CA GLU A 386 37.51 -5.70 -0.33
C GLU A 386 36.18 -6.38 -0.01
N PHE A 387 36.18 -7.71 -0.11
CA PHE A 387 35.01 -8.53 0.18
C PHE A 387 34.99 -9.04 1.63
N LEU A 388 33.86 -8.86 2.32
CA LEU A 388 33.64 -9.34 3.68
C LEU A 388 32.39 -10.23 3.78
N SER A 389 32.57 -11.50 4.13
CA SER A 389 31.46 -12.44 4.42
C SER A 389 31.65 -13.23 5.71
N GLY A 390 30.54 -13.79 6.18
CA GLY A 390 30.51 -14.71 7.31
C GLY A 390 31.31 -16.00 7.06
N GLY A 391 31.54 -16.40 5.81
CA GLY A 391 32.30 -17.60 5.44
C GLY A 391 33.83 -17.45 5.47
N LEU A 392 34.38 -16.25 5.68
CA LEU A 392 35.84 -16.05 5.73
C LEU A 392 36.48 -16.73 6.96
N SER A 393 37.72 -17.21 6.79
CA SER A 393 38.49 -17.84 7.86
C SER A 393 38.75 -16.85 9.02
N PRO A 394 38.87 -17.32 10.29
CA PRO A 394 39.10 -16.44 11.43
C PRO A 394 40.39 -15.61 11.33
N ALA A 395 41.42 -16.11 10.63
CA ALA A 395 42.65 -15.37 10.38
C ALA A 395 42.41 -14.21 9.42
N ARG A 396 41.77 -14.48 8.26
CA ARG A 396 41.49 -13.46 7.24
C ARG A 396 40.50 -12.40 7.73
N LYS A 397 39.52 -12.78 8.57
CA LYS A 397 38.61 -11.82 9.21
C LYS A 397 39.35 -10.84 10.11
N ARG A 398 40.27 -11.34 10.96
CA ARG A 398 41.05 -10.47 11.86
C ARG A 398 41.92 -9.49 11.08
N GLU A 399 42.60 -9.96 10.03
CA GLU A 399 43.38 -9.13 9.13
C GLU A 399 42.49 -8.06 8.46
N MET A 400 41.34 -8.46 7.93
CA MET A 400 40.40 -7.54 7.28
C MET A 400 39.85 -6.50 8.24
N HIS A 401 39.48 -6.89 9.46
CA HIS A 401 38.97 -5.95 10.47
C HIS A 401 40.03 -4.90 10.83
N ALA A 402 41.29 -5.32 11.02
CA ALA A 402 42.39 -4.39 11.28
C ALA A 402 42.63 -3.44 10.11
N ALA A 403 42.58 -3.93 8.87
CA ALA A 403 42.75 -3.09 7.68
C ALA A 403 41.60 -2.08 7.49
N ILE A 404 40.35 -2.47 7.82
CA ILE A 404 39.19 -1.57 7.80
C ILE A 404 39.32 -0.51 8.89
N GLU A 405 39.73 -0.90 10.11
CA GLU A 405 39.91 0.01 11.24
C GLU A 405 41.07 1.00 11.02
N ALA A 406 42.14 0.56 10.35
CA ALA A 406 43.25 1.42 9.94
C ALA A 406 42.88 2.40 8.81
N GLY A 407 41.83 2.10 8.05
CA GLY A 407 41.41 2.84 6.86
C GLY A 407 42.19 2.51 5.59
N GLU A 408 42.89 1.36 5.57
CA GLU A 408 43.61 0.87 4.38
C GLU A 408 42.65 0.35 3.30
N VAL A 409 41.46 -0.08 3.72
CA VAL A 409 40.36 -0.49 2.84
C VAL A 409 39.37 0.67 2.74
N GLN A 410 39.24 1.27 1.55
CA GLN A 410 38.32 2.39 1.35
C GLN A 410 36.88 1.92 1.17
N VAL A 411 36.65 0.78 0.51
CA VAL A 411 35.29 0.25 0.28
C VAL A 411 35.18 -1.19 0.76
N VAL A 412 34.15 -1.47 1.57
CA VAL A 412 33.84 -2.84 2.03
C VAL A 412 32.57 -3.33 1.36
N ILE A 413 32.64 -4.47 0.67
CA ILE A 413 31.49 -5.09 0.00
C ILE A 413 31.15 -6.40 0.70
N GLY A 414 29.92 -6.56 1.16
CA GLY A 414 29.57 -7.75 1.93
C GLY A 414 28.09 -7.94 2.20
N THR A 415 27.80 -8.88 3.09
CA THR A 415 26.44 -9.16 3.58
C THR A 415 26.19 -8.44 4.92
N HIS A 416 25.25 -8.94 5.73
CA HIS A 416 25.07 -8.53 7.13
C HIS A 416 26.37 -8.60 7.98
N ALA A 417 27.42 -9.30 7.52
CA ALA A 417 28.73 -9.30 8.16
C ALA A 417 29.32 -7.87 8.31
N VAL A 418 29.03 -6.96 7.36
CA VAL A 418 29.53 -5.57 7.37
C VAL A 418 29.02 -4.77 8.58
N ILE A 419 27.81 -5.05 9.05
CA ILE A 419 27.20 -4.39 10.22
C ILE A 419 27.44 -5.14 11.53
N SER A 420 28.21 -6.22 11.50
CA SER A 420 28.51 -6.99 12.71
C SER A 420 29.30 -6.14 13.72
N ARG A 421 29.17 -6.45 15.01
CA ARG A 421 29.84 -5.67 16.08
C ARG A 421 31.36 -5.61 15.92
N GLY A 422 31.98 -6.63 15.32
CA GLY A 422 33.43 -6.71 15.16
C GLY A 422 34.03 -5.87 14.04
N VAL A 423 33.21 -5.24 13.18
CA VAL A 423 33.68 -4.36 12.10
C VAL A 423 33.63 -2.91 12.58
N VAL A 424 34.80 -2.29 12.74
CA VAL A 424 34.91 -0.88 13.15
C VAL A 424 35.50 -0.12 11.97
N PHE A 425 34.75 0.83 11.43
CA PHE A 425 35.24 1.72 10.39
C PHE A 425 36.03 2.86 11.03
N ARG A 426 37.12 3.30 10.40
CA ARG A 426 37.82 4.51 10.79
C ARG A 426 36.91 5.73 10.68
N ARG A 427 36.26 5.88 9.51
CA ARG A 427 35.31 6.96 9.19
C ARG A 427 34.36 6.52 8.06
N LEU A 428 33.19 5.99 8.40
CA LEU A 428 32.18 5.61 7.41
C LEU A 428 31.44 6.86 6.89
N GLY A 429 31.52 7.12 5.59
CA GLY A 429 30.87 8.26 4.94
C GLY A 429 29.61 7.89 4.16
N LEU A 430 29.62 6.75 3.47
CA LEU A 430 28.54 6.33 2.58
C LEU A 430 28.26 4.83 2.73
N ALA A 431 26.99 4.49 2.90
CA ALA A 431 26.48 3.12 2.86
C ALA A 431 25.56 2.94 1.66
N VAL A 432 25.83 1.93 0.85
CA VAL A 432 25.02 1.49 -0.29
C VAL A 432 24.30 0.20 0.09
N VAL A 433 22.99 0.13 -0.11
CA VAL A 433 22.18 -1.07 0.18
C VAL A 433 21.49 -1.51 -1.10
N ASP A 434 21.77 -2.72 -1.56
CA ASP A 434 21.08 -3.30 -2.72
C ASP A 434 19.83 -4.09 -2.30
N GLU A 435 18.78 -4.09 -3.12
CA GLU A 435 17.50 -4.77 -2.83
C GLU A 435 16.91 -4.42 -1.44
N GLN A 436 16.76 -3.12 -1.17
CA GLN A 436 16.36 -2.55 0.12
C GLN A 436 15.17 -3.27 0.80
N HIS A 437 14.21 -3.79 0.04
CA HIS A 437 13.02 -4.45 0.58
C HIS A 437 13.33 -5.73 1.39
N ARG A 438 14.52 -6.32 1.21
CA ARG A 438 14.99 -7.48 2.00
C ARG A 438 15.71 -7.08 3.29
N PHE A 439 16.01 -5.79 3.47
CA PHE A 439 16.71 -5.27 4.63
C PHE A 439 15.75 -4.66 5.66
N GLY A 440 15.77 -5.21 6.87
CA GLY A 440 14.92 -4.77 7.98
C GLY A 440 15.30 -3.40 8.53
N VAL A 441 14.39 -2.77 9.27
CA VAL A 441 14.61 -1.48 9.95
C VAL A 441 15.84 -1.54 10.88
N SER A 442 16.03 -2.67 11.58
CA SER A 442 17.14 -2.90 12.51
C SER A 442 18.52 -2.91 11.86
N GLN A 443 18.63 -3.37 10.60
CA GLN A 443 19.90 -3.41 9.87
C GLN A 443 20.31 -2.01 9.40
N ARG A 444 19.33 -1.16 9.05
CA ARG A 444 19.58 0.25 8.73
C ARG A 444 20.03 1.04 9.95
N ALA A 445 19.36 0.83 11.09
CA ALA A 445 19.77 1.42 12.36
C ALA A 445 21.20 0.99 12.76
N ALA A 446 21.56 -0.27 12.48
CA ALA A 446 22.92 -0.76 12.75
C ALA A 446 23.98 -0.08 11.87
N LEU A 447 23.70 0.21 10.58
CA LEU A 447 24.60 1.00 9.72
C LEU A 447 24.72 2.45 10.22
N GLN A 448 23.62 3.05 10.61
CA GLN A 448 23.61 4.42 11.14
C GLN A 448 24.45 4.52 12.41
N ALA A 449 24.35 3.52 13.29
CA ALA A 449 25.16 3.43 14.52
C ALA A 449 26.66 3.17 14.27
N LYS A 450 27.09 2.88 13.03
CA LYS A 450 28.51 2.77 12.67
C LYS A 450 29.16 4.11 12.37
N GLY A 451 28.38 5.15 12.09
CA GLY A 451 28.91 6.51 12.00
C GLY A 451 28.82 7.16 13.38
N ASP A 452 29.95 7.22 14.09
CA ASP A 452 30.05 7.62 15.50
C ASP A 452 29.15 8.83 15.87
N ALA A 453 29.61 10.05 15.56
CA ALA A 453 28.88 11.30 15.82
C ALA A 453 28.17 11.86 14.58
N LEU A 454 28.45 11.29 13.41
CA LEU A 454 27.91 11.71 12.12
C LEU A 454 27.28 10.51 11.44
N GLU A 455 26.02 10.63 11.04
CA GLU A 455 25.32 9.55 10.36
C GLU A 455 25.82 9.42 8.92
N PRO A 456 26.21 8.22 8.46
CA PRO A 456 26.66 8.03 7.09
C PRO A 456 25.50 8.27 6.11
N HIS A 457 25.83 8.77 4.92
CA HIS A 457 24.89 8.87 3.82
C HIS A 457 24.40 7.48 3.40
N LEU A 458 23.13 7.35 3.01
CA LEU A 458 22.50 6.10 2.59
C LEU A 458 22.02 6.20 1.14
N LEU A 459 22.55 5.33 0.29
CA LEU A 459 22.11 5.12 -1.08
C LEU A 459 21.49 3.72 -1.23
N ALA A 460 20.18 3.65 -1.38
CA ALA A 460 19.47 2.41 -1.63
C ALA A 460 19.33 2.15 -3.13
N LEU A 461 19.58 0.92 -3.57
CA LEU A 461 19.39 0.49 -4.95
C LEU A 461 18.16 -0.43 -5.01
N THR A 462 17.34 -0.25 -6.04
CA THR A 462 16.25 -1.17 -6.34
C THR A 462 16.22 -1.53 -7.82
N ALA A 463 16.07 -2.82 -8.11
CA ALA A 463 15.85 -3.32 -9.45
C ALA A 463 14.38 -3.31 -9.86
N THR A 464 13.45 -3.28 -8.91
CA THR A 464 12.03 -3.07 -9.21
C THR A 464 11.76 -1.58 -9.39
N PRO A 465 11.33 -1.16 -10.59
CA PRO A 465 10.87 0.20 -10.78
C PRO A 465 9.64 0.43 -9.91
N ILE A 466 9.71 1.39 -9.00
CA ILE A 466 8.58 1.75 -8.16
C ILE A 466 7.84 2.86 -8.90
N PRO A 467 6.54 2.71 -9.19
CA PRO A 467 5.73 3.79 -9.72
C PRO A 467 5.97 5.04 -8.89
N ARG A 468 6.25 6.17 -9.55
CA ARG A 468 6.57 7.44 -8.86
C ARG A 468 5.56 7.75 -7.76
N THR A 469 4.31 7.39 -8.00
CA THR A 469 3.13 7.53 -7.14
C THR A 469 3.26 6.76 -5.82
N LEU A 470 3.67 5.49 -5.88
CA LEU A 470 4.00 4.70 -4.70
C LEU A 470 5.25 5.23 -4.01
N ALA A 471 6.24 5.66 -4.78
CA ALA A 471 7.50 6.17 -4.25
C ALA A 471 7.31 7.47 -3.43
N LEU A 472 6.46 8.39 -3.91
CA LEU A 472 6.10 9.64 -3.23
C LEU A 472 5.34 9.43 -1.91
N THR A 473 4.58 8.33 -1.80
CA THR A 473 3.66 8.06 -0.69
C THR A 473 4.28 7.12 0.36
N PHE A 474 5.00 6.06 -0.06
CA PHE A 474 5.53 5.04 0.85
C PHE A 474 7.01 5.19 1.17
N TYR A 475 7.77 5.79 0.26
CA TYR A 475 9.21 6.01 0.41
C TYR A 475 9.51 7.51 0.51
N GLY A 476 8.54 8.33 0.89
CA GLY A 476 8.65 9.79 0.89
C GLY A 476 9.72 10.33 1.85
N ASP A 477 10.32 9.51 2.69
CA ASP A 477 11.54 9.85 3.45
C ASP A 477 12.83 9.79 2.61
N LEU A 478 12.78 9.14 1.44
CA LEU A 478 13.89 9.01 0.48
C LEU A 478 13.74 10.01 -0.68
N SER A 479 14.83 10.67 -1.04
CA SER A 479 14.96 11.32 -2.36
C SER A 479 15.04 10.23 -3.43
N ILE A 480 14.48 10.44 -4.61
CA ILE A 480 14.42 9.40 -5.65
C ILE A 480 15.19 9.85 -6.88
N SER A 481 16.15 9.04 -7.31
CA SER A 481 16.79 9.16 -8.62
C SER A 481 16.31 8.03 -9.52
N THR A 482 15.98 8.34 -10.77
CA THR A 482 15.38 7.37 -11.70
C THR A 482 16.25 7.21 -12.94
N ILE A 483 16.62 5.95 -13.27
CA ILE A 483 17.31 5.59 -14.51
C ILE A 483 16.35 4.81 -15.41
N ARG A 484 15.87 5.45 -16.47
CA ARG A 484 15.00 4.84 -17.50
C ARG A 484 15.81 4.37 -18.71
N GLN A 485 16.84 5.11 -19.09
CA GLN A 485 17.70 4.78 -20.22
C GLN A 485 18.54 3.53 -19.95
N MET A 486 18.45 2.57 -20.87
CA MET A 486 19.31 1.39 -20.87
C MET A 486 20.67 1.71 -21.52
N PRO A 487 21.78 1.12 -21.04
CA PRO A 487 23.07 1.25 -21.71
C PRO A 487 23.05 0.76 -23.17
N PRO A 488 23.85 1.38 -24.06
CA PRO A 488 23.92 0.99 -25.46
C PRO A 488 24.42 -0.45 -25.63
N GLY A 489 23.92 -1.15 -26.66
CA GLY A 489 24.33 -2.53 -27.00
C GLY A 489 23.43 -3.64 -26.46
N ARG A 490 22.46 -3.33 -25.58
CA ARG A 490 21.50 -4.33 -25.08
C ARG A 490 20.39 -4.62 -26.08
N ARG A 491 20.19 -5.89 -26.40
CA ARG A 491 19.10 -6.35 -27.28
C ARG A 491 17.85 -6.68 -26.46
N PRO A 492 16.64 -6.29 -26.91
CA PRO A 492 15.41 -6.63 -26.20
C PRO A 492 15.16 -8.15 -26.22
N VAL A 493 14.69 -8.66 -25.08
CA VAL A 493 14.31 -10.08 -24.94
C VAL A 493 12.99 -10.30 -25.67
N ARG A 494 12.94 -11.31 -26.55
CA ARG A 494 11.69 -11.66 -27.25
C ARG A 494 10.80 -12.46 -26.29
N THR A 495 9.68 -11.86 -25.88
CA THR A 495 8.70 -12.51 -25.00
C THR A 495 7.56 -13.15 -25.81
N GLU A 496 7.26 -14.43 -25.55
CA GLU A 496 6.14 -15.16 -26.17
C GLU A 496 5.33 -15.87 -25.09
N ILE A 497 4.00 -15.91 -25.26
CA ILE A 497 3.08 -16.65 -24.38
C ILE A 497 2.64 -17.91 -25.13
N ARG A 498 2.76 -19.07 -24.48
CA ARG A 498 2.46 -20.39 -25.05
C ARG A 498 1.61 -21.21 -24.08
N ASP A 499 0.86 -22.17 -24.60
CA ASP A 499 0.17 -23.19 -23.81
C ASP A 499 1.11 -24.37 -23.53
N ARG A 500 0.71 -25.27 -22.61
CA ARG A 500 1.47 -26.49 -22.31
C ARG A 500 1.58 -27.43 -23.52
N GLY A 501 0.70 -27.33 -24.51
CA GLY A 501 0.79 -28.08 -25.76
C GLY A 501 2.05 -27.77 -26.57
N ALA A 502 2.66 -26.60 -26.38
CA ALA A 502 3.90 -26.20 -27.03
C ALA A 502 5.18 -26.75 -26.35
N LEU A 503 5.09 -27.40 -25.18
CA LEU A 503 6.24 -27.87 -24.41
C LEU A 503 7.26 -28.71 -25.21
N PRO A 504 6.86 -29.70 -26.02
CA PRO A 504 7.82 -30.49 -26.80
C PRO A 504 8.67 -29.64 -27.75
N ARG A 505 8.06 -28.63 -28.39
CA ARG A 505 8.78 -27.69 -29.28
C ARG A 505 9.70 -26.74 -28.51
N ILE A 506 9.32 -26.38 -27.29
CA ILE A 506 10.16 -25.56 -26.40
C ILE A 506 11.39 -26.34 -25.96
N GLU A 507 11.23 -27.64 -25.67
CA GLU A 507 12.34 -28.53 -25.31
C GLU A 507 13.31 -28.73 -26.48
N GLU A 508 12.80 -28.95 -27.70
CA GLU A 508 13.62 -28.96 -28.91
C GLU A 508 14.40 -27.65 -29.08
N PHE A 509 13.76 -26.51 -28.81
CA PHE A 509 14.40 -25.20 -28.88
C PHE A 509 15.48 -25.02 -27.81
N ILE A 510 15.24 -25.45 -26.57
CA ILE A 510 16.25 -25.44 -25.49
C ILE A 510 17.44 -26.33 -25.86
N ALA A 511 17.20 -27.50 -26.45
CA ALA A 511 18.27 -28.39 -26.92
C ALA A 511 19.11 -27.76 -28.04
N ALA A 512 18.48 -27.06 -28.99
CA ALA A 512 19.19 -26.35 -30.05
C ALA A 512 20.05 -25.20 -29.49
N GLU A 513 19.53 -24.42 -28.56
CA GLU A 513 20.27 -23.35 -27.89
C GLU A 513 21.48 -23.91 -27.11
N ALA A 514 21.29 -25.02 -26.40
CA ALA A 514 22.36 -25.70 -25.68
C ALA A 514 23.43 -26.30 -26.62
N ALA A 515 23.05 -26.80 -27.79
CA ALA A 515 23.99 -27.28 -28.81
C ALA A 515 24.91 -26.15 -29.33
N GLU A 516 24.43 -24.90 -29.31
CA GLU A 516 25.24 -23.71 -29.60
C GLU A 516 26.03 -23.20 -28.37
N GLY A 517 26.08 -23.99 -27.29
CA GLY A 517 26.83 -23.70 -26.06
C GLY A 517 26.12 -22.73 -25.12
N ARG A 518 24.83 -22.45 -25.31
CA ARG A 518 24.05 -21.50 -24.49
C ARG A 518 23.29 -22.20 -23.36
N GLN A 519 22.78 -21.42 -22.42
CA GLN A 519 22.13 -21.94 -21.22
C GLN A 519 20.69 -21.48 -21.07
N SER A 520 19.88 -22.25 -20.35
CA SER A 520 18.45 -22.01 -20.18
C SER A 520 18.02 -22.05 -18.72
N PHE A 521 17.18 -21.11 -18.31
CA PHE A 521 16.46 -21.14 -17.03
C PHE A 521 15.06 -21.74 -17.22
N VAL A 522 14.64 -22.58 -16.30
CA VAL A 522 13.26 -23.08 -16.18
C VAL A 522 12.75 -22.75 -14.78
N VAL A 523 11.71 -21.95 -14.69
CA VAL A 523 11.18 -21.42 -13.43
C VAL A 523 9.80 -21.99 -13.14
N VAL A 524 9.68 -22.65 -11.99
CA VAL A 524 8.45 -23.28 -11.50
C VAL A 524 7.84 -22.39 -10.38
N PRO A 525 6.53 -22.13 -10.39
CA PRO A 525 5.88 -21.29 -9.39
C PRO A 525 5.93 -21.89 -7.99
N LEU A 526 5.84 -21.02 -6.98
CA LEU A 526 5.51 -21.48 -5.63
C LEU A 526 4.03 -21.87 -5.57
N VAL A 527 3.73 -23.05 -5.02
CA VAL A 527 2.35 -23.47 -4.74
C VAL A 527 1.95 -22.88 -3.38
N ALA A 528 0.82 -22.17 -3.35
CA ALA A 528 0.36 -21.37 -2.21
C ALA A 528 0.16 -22.15 -0.89
N GLU A 529 0.21 -23.49 -0.93
CA GLU A 529 -0.09 -24.39 0.18
C GLU A 529 1.15 -24.77 1.01
N SER A 530 2.37 -24.74 0.45
CA SER A 530 3.64 -24.82 1.21
C SER A 530 4.90 -24.72 0.33
N GLU A 531 6.03 -24.30 0.94
CA GLU A 531 7.36 -24.38 0.30
C GLU A 531 7.79 -25.82 -0.03
N ALA A 532 7.31 -26.80 0.74
CA ALA A 532 7.61 -28.22 0.52
C ALA A 532 7.00 -28.75 -0.78
N MET A 533 5.77 -28.35 -1.09
CA MET A 533 5.12 -28.70 -2.36
C MET A 533 5.82 -28.06 -3.55
N SER A 534 6.34 -26.84 -3.38
CA SER A 534 7.09 -26.14 -4.43
C SER A 534 8.43 -26.81 -4.72
N ALA A 535 9.11 -27.32 -3.68
CA ALA A 535 10.32 -28.12 -3.82
C ALA A 535 10.04 -29.42 -4.61
N ALA A 536 9.00 -30.17 -4.23
CA ALA A 536 8.60 -31.39 -4.92
C ALA A 536 8.24 -31.15 -6.39
N SER A 537 7.57 -30.02 -6.69
CA SER A 537 7.26 -29.64 -8.08
C SER A 537 8.52 -29.36 -8.90
N ALA A 538 9.50 -28.64 -8.33
CA ALA A 538 10.75 -28.36 -9.02
C ALA A 538 11.61 -29.62 -9.20
N GLU A 539 11.61 -30.54 -8.23
CA GLU A 539 12.27 -31.85 -8.32
C GLU A 539 11.66 -32.71 -9.43
N ALA A 540 10.33 -32.80 -9.48
CA ALA A 540 9.62 -33.53 -10.53
C ALA A 540 9.92 -32.94 -11.92
N GLU A 541 9.93 -31.62 -12.04
CA GLU A 541 10.20 -30.94 -13.30
C GLU A 541 11.66 -31.12 -13.75
N ALA A 542 12.62 -31.06 -12.82
CA ALA A 542 14.03 -31.37 -13.11
C ALA A 542 14.22 -32.82 -13.60
N ALA A 543 13.54 -33.78 -12.97
CA ALA A 543 13.55 -35.17 -13.42
C ALA A 543 12.90 -35.32 -14.81
N ARG A 544 11.81 -34.59 -15.08
CA ARG A 544 11.14 -34.59 -16.38
C ARG A 544 12.04 -34.03 -17.49
N PHE A 545 12.66 -32.88 -17.27
CA PHE A 545 13.63 -32.30 -18.20
C PHE A 545 14.85 -33.20 -18.39
N GLY A 546 15.35 -33.84 -17.33
CA GLY A 546 16.44 -34.81 -17.43
C GLY A 546 16.08 -36.05 -18.26
N ALA A 547 14.82 -36.51 -18.20
CA ALA A 547 14.33 -37.62 -19.00
C ALA A 547 14.04 -37.23 -20.47
N ALA A 548 13.50 -36.02 -20.69
CA ALA A 548 13.16 -35.51 -22.02
C ALA A 548 14.40 -35.07 -22.82
N LEU A 549 15.43 -34.55 -22.14
CA LEU A 549 16.66 -34.03 -22.73
C LEU A 549 17.88 -34.73 -22.12
N PRO A 550 18.06 -36.06 -22.32
CA PRO A 550 19.15 -36.83 -21.71
C PRO A 550 20.55 -36.39 -22.13
N GLN A 551 20.67 -35.63 -23.23
CA GLN A 551 21.91 -35.04 -23.71
C GLN A 551 22.33 -33.77 -22.95
N LEU A 552 21.45 -33.18 -22.14
CA LEU A 552 21.70 -31.91 -21.44
C LEU A 552 21.98 -32.14 -19.95
N ARG A 553 22.84 -31.29 -19.38
CA ARG A 553 23.16 -31.29 -17.96
C ARG A 553 22.17 -30.39 -17.22
N VAL A 554 21.22 -31.02 -16.53
CA VAL A 554 20.15 -30.33 -15.79
C VAL A 554 20.54 -30.16 -14.31
N GLY A 555 20.45 -28.93 -13.81
CA GLY A 555 20.59 -28.60 -12.39
C GLY A 555 19.26 -28.22 -11.75
N LEU A 556 19.19 -28.33 -10.42
CA LEU A 556 18.01 -28.01 -9.62
C LEU A 556 18.35 -27.07 -8.47
N VAL A 557 17.55 -26.00 -8.30
CA VAL A 557 17.62 -25.07 -7.18
C VAL A 557 16.24 -24.78 -6.58
N HIS A 558 16.04 -25.06 -5.29
CA HIS A 558 14.81 -24.67 -4.58
C HIS A 558 15.08 -24.24 -3.13
N GLY A 559 14.09 -23.60 -2.49
CA GLY A 559 14.24 -22.92 -1.19
C GLY A 559 14.57 -23.84 -0.01
N GLN A 560 14.22 -25.13 -0.09
CA GLN A 560 14.50 -26.10 0.98
C GLN A 560 15.90 -26.74 0.90
N GLN A 561 16.67 -26.49 -0.17
CA GLN A 561 18.03 -27.00 -0.24
C GLN A 561 18.92 -26.30 0.77
N LYS A 562 19.91 -27.02 1.30
CA LYS A 562 21.00 -26.43 2.09
C LYS A 562 21.68 -25.34 1.25
N ALA A 563 21.99 -24.21 1.90
CA ALA A 563 22.60 -23.04 1.24
C ALA A 563 23.86 -23.42 0.43
N ASP A 564 24.74 -24.22 1.01
CA ASP A 564 25.99 -24.66 0.34
C ASP A 564 25.73 -25.42 -0.97
N LEU A 565 24.71 -26.29 -0.99
CA LEU A 565 24.35 -27.06 -2.19
C LEU A 565 23.78 -26.15 -3.27
N ARG A 566 22.86 -25.26 -2.90
CA ARG A 566 22.30 -24.26 -3.81
C ARG A 566 23.39 -23.40 -4.42
N ASP A 567 24.27 -22.86 -3.59
CA ASP A 567 25.33 -21.95 -4.00
C ASP A 567 26.34 -22.67 -4.92
N THR A 568 26.62 -23.95 -4.65
CA THR A 568 27.44 -24.81 -5.52
C THR A 568 26.77 -25.05 -6.88
N THR A 569 25.51 -25.48 -6.93
CA THR A 569 24.78 -25.72 -8.19
C THR A 569 24.70 -24.44 -9.03
N MET A 570 24.43 -23.32 -8.37
CA MET A 570 24.40 -22.01 -8.97
C MET A 570 25.76 -21.59 -9.56
N ALA A 571 26.86 -21.85 -8.85
CA ALA A 571 28.21 -21.58 -9.36
C ALA A 571 28.55 -22.44 -10.59
N ARG A 572 28.15 -23.72 -10.58
CA ARG A 572 28.32 -24.63 -11.72
C ARG A 572 27.54 -24.18 -12.94
N PHE A 573 26.31 -23.70 -12.74
CA PHE A 573 25.52 -23.10 -13.81
C PHE A 573 26.19 -21.82 -14.33
N ALA A 574 26.64 -20.90 -13.48
CA ALA A 574 27.36 -19.70 -13.94
C ALA A 574 28.67 -20.03 -14.70
N ALA A 575 29.32 -21.16 -14.41
CA ALA A 575 30.53 -21.63 -15.09
C ALA A 575 30.27 -22.36 -16.42
N GLY A 576 29.01 -22.57 -16.82
CA GLY A 576 28.67 -23.31 -18.04
C GLY A 576 28.75 -24.84 -17.89
N GLU A 577 28.83 -25.36 -16.67
CA GLU A 577 28.84 -26.81 -16.41
C GLU A 577 27.44 -27.45 -16.47
N LEU A 578 26.39 -26.62 -16.45
CA LEU A 578 25.00 -27.02 -16.49
C LEU A 578 24.33 -26.26 -17.63
N ASP A 579 23.59 -26.95 -18.49
CA ASP A 579 22.94 -26.37 -19.67
C ASP A 579 21.55 -25.82 -19.32
N VAL A 580 20.86 -26.49 -18.39
CA VAL A 580 19.53 -26.10 -17.92
C VAL A 580 19.53 -26.00 -16.40
N LEU A 581 18.97 -24.91 -15.86
CA LEU A 581 18.72 -24.75 -14.43
C LEU A 581 17.22 -24.69 -14.16
N VAL A 582 16.69 -25.74 -13.54
CA VAL A 582 15.32 -25.77 -13.02
C VAL A 582 15.31 -25.18 -11.62
N ALA A 583 14.43 -24.22 -11.38
CA ALA A 583 14.37 -23.58 -10.09
C ALA A 583 13.01 -22.99 -9.73
N THR A 584 12.80 -22.77 -8.44
CA THR A 584 11.65 -21.97 -7.97
C THR A 584 11.98 -20.47 -7.99
N THR A 585 11.19 -19.65 -7.30
CA THR A 585 11.41 -18.21 -7.11
C THR A 585 12.77 -17.83 -6.50
N VAL A 586 13.59 -18.80 -6.08
CA VAL A 586 14.95 -18.56 -5.58
C VAL A 586 15.88 -17.94 -6.64
N VAL A 587 15.58 -18.08 -7.94
CA VAL A 587 16.34 -17.40 -9.02
C VAL A 587 16.16 -15.88 -9.00
N GLU A 588 15.15 -15.35 -8.29
CA GLU A 588 15.04 -13.91 -8.03
C GLU A 588 16.32 -13.33 -7.41
N VAL A 589 17.13 -14.14 -6.71
CA VAL A 589 18.33 -13.74 -5.94
C VAL A 589 19.59 -13.54 -6.81
N GLY A 590 19.44 -13.49 -8.13
CA GLY A 590 20.24 -12.59 -8.95
C GLY A 590 21.68 -12.92 -9.27
N ILE A 591 21.89 -14.15 -9.71
CA ILE A 591 23.06 -14.52 -10.49
C ILE A 591 23.00 -13.92 -11.89
N ASP A 592 24.12 -13.36 -12.33
CA ASP A 592 24.39 -12.97 -13.71
C ASP A 592 24.97 -14.15 -14.50
N VAL A 593 24.26 -14.61 -15.53
CA VAL A 593 24.75 -15.62 -16.49
C VAL A 593 24.64 -15.03 -17.89
N PRO A 594 25.71 -14.38 -18.42
CA PRO A 594 25.67 -13.74 -19.74
C PRO A 594 25.32 -14.70 -20.88
N ASN A 595 25.67 -15.98 -20.71
CA ASN A 595 25.44 -17.05 -21.68
C ASN A 595 24.01 -17.63 -21.64
N ALA A 596 23.17 -17.20 -20.69
CA ALA A 596 21.78 -17.64 -20.62
C ALA A 596 20.93 -16.92 -21.66
N SER A 597 20.40 -17.67 -22.63
CA SER A 597 19.59 -17.14 -23.73
C SER A 597 18.09 -17.40 -23.57
N VAL A 598 17.68 -18.45 -22.86
CA VAL A 598 16.27 -18.81 -22.71
C VAL A 598 15.81 -18.73 -21.26
N MET A 599 14.67 -18.09 -21.04
CA MET A 599 13.93 -18.07 -19.78
C MET A 599 12.56 -18.69 -20.01
N LEU A 600 12.33 -19.90 -19.49
CA LEU A 600 11.04 -20.57 -19.47
C LEU A 600 10.39 -20.39 -18.10
N ILE A 601 9.16 -19.88 -18.07
CA ILE A 601 8.39 -19.70 -16.82
C ILE A 601 7.11 -20.52 -16.95
N GLU A 602 6.95 -21.53 -16.09
CA GLU A 602 5.75 -22.35 -16.02
C GLU A 602 4.65 -21.70 -15.20
N ASP A 603 3.39 -21.99 -15.56
CA ASP A 603 2.18 -21.41 -14.96
C ASP A 603 2.35 -19.91 -14.65
N ALA A 604 2.77 -19.16 -15.67
CA ALA A 604 3.20 -17.77 -15.54
C ALA A 604 2.13 -16.86 -14.91
N GLU A 605 0.85 -17.23 -15.00
CA GLU A 605 -0.27 -16.52 -14.36
C GLU A 605 -0.18 -16.47 -12.82
N ARG A 606 0.56 -17.41 -12.21
CA ARG A 606 0.75 -17.50 -10.76
C ARG A 606 1.77 -16.49 -10.23
N PHE A 607 2.58 -15.90 -11.11
CA PHE A 607 3.59 -14.91 -10.74
C PHE A 607 3.03 -13.48 -10.76
N GLY A 608 3.57 -12.62 -9.90
CA GLY A 608 3.38 -11.16 -9.99
C GLY A 608 4.03 -10.59 -11.26
N LEU A 609 3.51 -9.48 -11.82
CA LEU A 609 4.11 -8.90 -13.03
C LEU A 609 5.54 -8.38 -12.79
N ALA A 610 5.78 -7.81 -11.60
CA ALA A 610 7.13 -7.42 -11.19
C ALA A 610 8.10 -8.62 -11.15
N GLN A 611 7.64 -9.79 -10.68
CA GLN A 611 8.46 -11.02 -10.63
C GLN A 611 8.74 -11.53 -12.05
N LEU A 612 7.73 -11.56 -12.92
CA LEU A 612 7.89 -11.94 -14.32
C LEU A 612 8.90 -11.02 -15.04
N HIS A 613 8.83 -9.71 -14.77
CA HIS A 613 9.78 -8.74 -15.31
C HIS A 613 11.22 -8.96 -14.80
N GLN A 614 11.39 -9.21 -13.50
CA GLN A 614 12.70 -9.53 -12.92
C GLN A 614 13.29 -10.81 -13.51
N LEU A 615 12.49 -11.88 -13.62
CA LEU A 615 12.89 -13.15 -14.22
C LEU A 615 13.28 -12.96 -15.69
N ARG A 616 12.47 -12.23 -16.47
CA ARG A 616 12.82 -11.86 -17.84
C ARG A 616 14.16 -11.12 -17.93
N GLY A 617 14.46 -10.23 -16.98
CA GLY A 617 15.72 -9.49 -16.90
C GLY A 617 16.96 -10.33 -16.52
N ARG A 618 16.80 -11.62 -16.21
CA ARG A 618 17.92 -12.55 -15.97
C ARG A 618 18.53 -13.09 -17.26
N VAL A 619 17.85 -12.97 -18.39
CA VAL A 619 18.38 -13.28 -19.73
C VAL A 619 18.61 -11.99 -20.53
N GLY A 620 19.35 -12.07 -21.65
CA GLY A 620 19.64 -10.90 -22.48
C GLY A 620 20.75 -10.01 -21.95
N ARG A 621 21.72 -10.61 -21.24
CA ARG A 621 22.92 -9.93 -20.72
C ARG A 621 24.16 -10.12 -21.59
N GLY A 622 24.19 -11.18 -22.39
CA GLY A 622 25.23 -11.43 -23.39
C GLY A 622 24.89 -10.87 -24.77
N PRO A 623 25.75 -11.14 -25.77
CA PRO A 623 25.55 -10.70 -27.16
C PRO A 623 24.44 -11.48 -27.89
N HIS A 624 24.02 -12.62 -27.33
CA HIS A 624 23.05 -13.52 -27.94
C HIS A 624 21.63 -12.94 -27.89
N ARG A 625 20.82 -13.33 -28.87
CA ARG A 625 19.39 -13.03 -28.83
C ARG A 625 18.75 -13.88 -27.73
N SER A 626 18.01 -13.26 -26.83
CA SER A 626 17.37 -13.96 -25.72
C SER A 626 15.86 -14.02 -25.85
N PHE A 627 15.28 -15.05 -25.24
CA PHE A 627 13.87 -15.42 -25.33
C PHE A 627 13.30 -15.61 -23.93
N CYS A 628 12.09 -15.10 -23.71
CA CYS A 628 11.33 -15.33 -22.50
C CYS A 628 9.99 -15.97 -22.87
N ILE A 629 9.79 -17.22 -22.46
CA ILE A 629 8.63 -18.02 -22.80
C ILE A 629 7.77 -18.15 -21.54
N LEU A 630 6.57 -17.58 -21.61
CA LEU A 630 5.57 -17.62 -20.55
C LEU A 630 4.59 -18.76 -20.86
N LEU A 631 4.69 -19.87 -20.16
CA LEU A 631 3.75 -20.99 -20.28
C LEU A 631 2.53 -20.72 -19.40
N SER A 632 1.35 -20.75 -19.99
CA SER A 632 0.09 -20.55 -19.28
C SER A 632 -1.08 -21.16 -20.04
N ASP A 633 -1.87 -21.99 -19.34
CA ASP A 633 -3.14 -22.54 -19.85
C ASP A 633 -4.36 -21.73 -19.39
N ALA A 634 -4.14 -20.60 -18.72
CA ALA A 634 -5.21 -19.79 -18.15
C ALA A 634 -6.10 -19.19 -19.25
N ALA A 635 -7.37 -19.61 -19.28
CA ALA A 635 -8.41 -19.04 -20.14
C ALA A 635 -9.05 -17.75 -19.56
N GLU A 636 -8.72 -17.38 -18.32
CA GLU A 636 -9.30 -16.22 -17.63
C GLU A 636 -8.82 -14.89 -18.21
N SER A 637 -9.76 -13.96 -18.41
CA SER A 637 -9.48 -12.67 -19.07
C SER A 637 -8.49 -11.78 -18.30
N LEU A 638 -8.44 -11.84 -16.96
CA LEU A 638 -7.54 -11.03 -16.15
C LEU A 638 -6.10 -11.59 -16.13
N ALA A 639 -5.95 -12.89 -15.93
CA ALA A 639 -4.66 -13.58 -15.98
C ALA A 639 -3.99 -13.39 -17.35
N ARG A 640 -4.77 -13.51 -18.43
CA ARG A 640 -4.25 -13.30 -19.78
C ARG A 640 -3.82 -11.86 -20.02
N ARG A 641 -4.64 -10.87 -19.63
CA ARG A 641 -4.28 -9.44 -19.72
C ARG A 641 -2.97 -9.12 -19.00
N ARG A 642 -2.74 -9.72 -17.83
CA ARG A 642 -1.48 -9.58 -17.08
C ARG A 642 -0.29 -10.07 -17.91
N LEU A 643 -0.35 -11.27 -18.49
CA LEU A 643 0.73 -11.80 -19.32
C LEU A 643 0.95 -10.96 -20.59
N ASP A 644 -0.11 -10.44 -21.19
CA ASP A 644 -0.03 -9.57 -22.37
C ASP A 644 0.69 -8.24 -22.07
N VAL A 645 0.59 -7.72 -20.84
CA VAL A 645 1.37 -6.54 -20.40
C VAL A 645 2.87 -6.84 -20.43
N VAL A 646 3.30 -7.99 -19.89
CA VAL A 646 4.74 -8.39 -19.91
C VAL A 646 5.21 -8.64 -21.33
N LYS A 647 4.35 -9.21 -22.19
CA LYS A 647 4.66 -9.41 -23.61
C LYS A 647 4.78 -8.07 -24.37
N GLY A 648 3.89 -7.13 -24.10
CA GLY A 648 3.75 -5.88 -24.85
C GLY A 648 4.74 -4.77 -24.45
N SER A 649 5.31 -4.83 -23.25
CA SER A 649 6.26 -3.81 -22.77
C SER A 649 7.56 -4.42 -22.29
N THR A 650 8.69 -3.80 -22.67
CA THR A 650 10.01 -4.06 -22.07
C THR A 650 10.34 -3.11 -20.93
N ASP A 651 9.56 -2.04 -20.75
CA ASP A 651 9.79 -1.02 -19.72
C ASP A 651 9.22 -1.49 -18.38
N GLY A 652 10.11 -1.74 -17.41
CA GLY A 652 9.74 -2.13 -16.07
C GLY A 652 8.90 -1.10 -15.31
N PHE A 653 9.01 0.20 -15.61
CA PHE A 653 8.15 1.23 -15.00
C PHE A 653 6.72 1.09 -15.49
N ALA A 654 6.53 0.96 -16.81
CA ALA A 654 5.22 0.73 -17.39
C ALA A 654 4.59 -0.58 -16.89
N ILE A 655 5.38 -1.65 -16.73
CA ILE A 655 4.89 -2.92 -16.16
C ILE A 655 4.47 -2.74 -14.71
N ALA A 656 5.25 -2.03 -13.89
CA ALA A 656 4.93 -1.80 -12.49
C ALA A 656 3.65 -0.97 -12.33
N GLU A 657 3.43 0.05 -13.18
CA GLU A 657 2.18 0.82 -13.23
C GLU A 657 0.98 -0.04 -13.64
N GLN A 658 1.14 -0.91 -14.62
CA GLN A 658 0.07 -1.83 -15.03
C GLN A 658 -0.19 -2.92 -13.98
N ASP A 659 0.84 -3.42 -13.27
CA ASP A 659 0.68 -4.35 -12.14
C ASP A 659 -0.11 -3.70 -11.01
N LEU A 660 0.19 -2.43 -10.74
CA LEU A 660 -0.54 -1.59 -9.81
C LEU A 660 -2.02 -1.55 -10.25
N VAL A 661 -2.33 -1.08 -11.46
CA VAL A 661 -3.71 -0.99 -11.97
C VAL A 661 -4.46 -2.33 -11.93
N LEU A 662 -3.83 -3.43 -12.34
CA LEU A 662 -4.46 -4.75 -12.45
C LEU A 662 -4.70 -5.43 -11.10
N ARG A 663 -3.91 -5.11 -10.06
CA ARG A 663 -4.10 -5.66 -8.70
C ARG A 663 -5.18 -4.94 -7.90
N GLY A 664 -5.45 -3.67 -8.19
CA GLY A 664 -6.37 -2.82 -7.42
C GLY A 664 -5.87 -2.48 -6.01
N ALA A 665 -6.49 -1.47 -5.38
CA ALA A 665 -6.04 -0.82 -4.14
C ALA A 665 -5.96 -1.73 -2.89
N GLY A 666 -6.59 -2.92 -2.90
CA GLY A 666 -6.76 -3.73 -1.70
C GLY A 666 -5.57 -4.60 -1.29
N ASN A 667 -4.68 -4.99 -2.21
CA ASN A 667 -3.71 -6.08 -1.95
C ASN A 667 -2.23 -5.66 -1.85
N LEU A 668 -1.88 -4.40 -2.16
CA LEU A 668 -0.50 -3.91 -1.94
C LEU A 668 -0.24 -3.48 -0.50
N LEU A 669 -1.30 -3.14 0.22
CA LEU A 669 -1.29 -2.83 1.64
C LEU A 669 -1.28 -4.14 2.45
N GLY A 670 -0.18 -4.89 2.37
CA GLY A 670 0.09 -5.97 3.32
C GLY A 670 0.07 -5.40 4.73
N THR A 671 -0.91 -5.82 5.53
CA THR A 671 -1.35 -5.27 6.82
C THR A 671 -0.31 -5.32 7.96
N ARG A 672 1.00 -5.46 7.70
CA ARG A 672 1.99 -5.61 8.79
C ARG A 672 3.38 -4.98 8.58
N GLN A 673 3.73 -4.47 7.38
CA GLN A 673 5.12 -4.07 7.13
C GLN A 673 5.39 -2.55 7.09
N SER A 674 4.41 -1.72 6.75
CA SER A 674 4.65 -0.27 6.55
C SER A 674 4.31 0.60 7.75
N GLY A 675 3.58 0.08 8.75
CA GLY A 675 3.12 0.87 9.89
C GLY A 675 2.23 2.07 9.52
N LEU A 676 1.84 2.23 8.25
CA LEU A 676 0.97 3.31 7.76
C LEU A 676 -0.46 2.81 7.60
N PRO A 677 -1.48 3.60 7.96
CA PRO A 677 -2.86 3.19 7.80
C PRO A 677 -3.24 3.07 6.31
N PRO A 678 -4.19 2.17 5.98
CA PRO A 678 -4.65 2.00 4.61
C PRO A 678 -5.37 3.27 4.13
N LEU A 679 -5.09 3.68 2.88
CA LEU A 679 -5.82 4.76 2.22
C LEU A 679 -7.28 4.35 2.01
N ARG A 680 -8.22 5.20 2.45
CA ARG A 680 -9.67 4.98 2.44
C ARG A 680 -10.34 5.55 1.20
N VAL A 681 -9.84 6.67 0.69
CA VAL A 681 -10.41 7.39 -0.46
C VAL A 681 -9.36 7.56 -1.55
N ALA A 682 -8.15 7.96 -1.16
CA ALA A 682 -7.07 8.17 -2.07
C ALA A 682 -6.67 6.84 -2.72
N SER A 683 -6.70 6.86 -4.04
CA SER A 683 -6.22 5.78 -4.89
C SER A 683 -4.99 6.27 -5.62
N LEU A 684 -3.83 5.69 -5.31
CA LEU A 684 -2.55 5.99 -6.00
C LEU A 684 -2.52 5.48 -7.46
N PHE A 685 -3.65 4.95 -7.93
CA PHE A 685 -3.89 4.37 -9.24
C PHE A 685 -4.71 5.32 -10.13
N ASP A 686 -5.38 6.31 -9.55
CA ASP A 686 -6.12 7.33 -10.32
C ASP A 686 -5.14 8.47 -10.66
N PRO A 687 -4.87 8.76 -11.96
CA PRO A 687 -3.98 9.83 -12.37
C PRO A 687 -4.26 11.18 -11.69
N ARG A 688 -5.54 11.45 -11.41
CA ARG A 688 -5.98 12.70 -10.78
C ARG A 688 -5.54 12.77 -9.32
N HIS A 689 -5.57 11.65 -8.61
CA HIS A 689 -5.05 11.60 -7.25
C HIS A 689 -3.53 11.73 -7.18
N LEU A 690 -2.82 11.50 -8.30
CA LEU A 690 -1.38 11.76 -8.38
C LEU A 690 -1.08 13.24 -8.34
N GLU A 691 -1.83 14.02 -9.13
CA GLU A 691 -1.76 15.49 -9.09
C GLU A 691 -2.11 16.02 -7.70
N LEU A 692 -3.11 15.41 -7.03
CA LEU A 692 -3.43 15.74 -5.64
C LEU A 692 -2.29 15.38 -4.68
N ALA A 693 -1.60 14.26 -4.87
CA ALA A 693 -0.48 13.85 -4.03
C ALA A 693 0.71 14.80 -4.16
N GLU A 694 1.02 15.27 -5.39
CA GLU A 694 2.07 16.25 -5.63
C GLU A 694 1.73 17.60 -4.98
N ARG A 695 0.51 18.09 -5.16
CA ARG A 695 0.00 19.31 -4.49
C ARG A 695 0.05 19.19 -2.96
N ALA A 696 -0.38 18.06 -2.42
CA ALA A 696 -0.37 17.77 -1.00
C ALA A 696 1.07 17.76 -0.44
N ARG A 697 2.02 17.20 -1.20
CA ARG A 697 3.45 17.20 -0.83
C ARG A 697 4.02 18.62 -0.78
N GLU A 698 3.79 19.43 -1.80
CA GLU A 698 4.26 20.82 -1.84
C GLU A 698 3.68 21.65 -0.70
N LEU A 699 2.38 21.48 -0.42
CA LEU A 699 1.73 22.13 0.71
C LEU A 699 2.31 21.66 2.05
N ALA A 700 2.44 20.36 2.27
CA ALA A 700 3.03 19.81 3.50
C ALA A 700 4.46 20.31 3.74
N GLN A 701 5.29 20.33 2.69
CA GLN A 701 6.66 20.84 2.78
C GLN A 701 6.70 22.32 3.18
N ARG A 702 5.86 23.16 2.57
CA ARG A 702 5.76 24.59 2.92
C ARG A 702 5.29 24.79 4.36
N LEU A 703 4.25 24.07 4.79
CA LEU A 703 3.68 24.17 6.14
C LEU A 703 4.69 23.75 7.21
N VAL A 704 5.34 22.60 7.03
CA VAL A 704 6.30 22.06 7.99
C VAL A 704 7.60 22.86 8.01
N ALA A 705 8.01 23.45 6.88
CA ALA A 705 9.16 24.36 6.85
C ALA A 705 8.91 25.66 7.63
N ALA A 706 7.67 26.17 7.63
CA ALA A 706 7.28 27.35 8.37
C ALA A 706 7.05 27.07 9.87
N ASP A 707 6.37 25.97 10.19
CA ASP A 707 6.08 25.53 11.57
C ASP A 707 6.16 23.99 11.65
N PRO A 708 7.30 23.43 12.11
CA PRO A 708 7.48 21.99 12.21
C PRO A 708 6.47 21.27 13.11
N LEU A 709 5.94 21.95 14.13
CA LEU A 709 4.98 21.39 15.07
C LEU A 709 3.53 21.63 14.65
N LEU A 710 3.30 22.46 13.63
CA LEU A 710 1.98 22.92 13.20
C LEU A 710 1.17 23.54 14.35
N ALA A 711 1.85 24.14 15.33
CA ALA A 711 1.25 24.67 16.56
C ALA A 711 0.17 25.74 16.26
N GLY A 712 0.35 26.52 15.19
CA GLY A 712 -0.65 27.50 14.74
C GLY A 712 -1.81 26.92 13.95
N ARG A 713 -1.83 25.60 13.69
CA ARG A 713 -2.79 24.92 12.80
C ARG A 713 -3.34 23.64 13.45
N PRO A 714 -4.12 23.75 14.56
CA PRO A 714 -4.61 22.58 15.30
C PRO A 714 -5.49 21.65 14.45
N GLU A 715 -6.20 22.18 13.46
CA GLU A 715 -7.00 21.39 12.52
C GLU A 715 -6.13 20.49 11.62
N LEU A 716 -4.91 20.92 11.26
CA LEU A 716 -3.97 20.09 10.50
C LEU A 716 -3.32 19.01 11.37
N ILE A 717 -3.01 19.33 12.63
CA ILE A 717 -2.58 18.32 13.61
C ILE A 717 -3.65 17.24 13.72
N ARG A 718 -4.92 17.67 13.86
CA ARG A 718 -6.04 16.75 13.95
C ARG A 718 -6.21 15.90 12.69
N LEU A 719 -6.13 16.51 11.51
CA LEU A 719 -6.16 15.80 10.23
C LEU A 719 -5.06 14.73 10.21
N ARG A 720 -3.82 15.11 10.53
CA ARG A 720 -2.69 14.17 10.62
C ARG A 720 -2.99 13.00 11.55
N ASP A 721 -3.49 13.27 12.76
CA ASP A 721 -3.72 12.25 13.79
C ASP A 721 -4.88 11.30 13.46
N ASP A 722 -5.89 11.77 12.72
CA ASP A 722 -6.99 10.92 12.23
C ASP A 722 -6.52 9.89 11.19
N PHE A 723 -5.39 10.16 10.53
CA PHE A 723 -4.72 9.30 9.55
C PHE A 723 -3.33 8.83 10.00
N ALA A 724 -2.95 9.04 11.26
CA ALA A 724 -1.74 8.47 11.82
C ALA A 724 -2.05 7.03 12.25
N PRO A 725 -1.09 6.10 12.14
CA PRO A 725 -1.24 4.79 12.78
C PRO A 725 -1.47 5.02 14.27
N ARG A 726 -2.62 4.57 14.78
CA ARG A 726 -2.79 4.42 16.21
C ARG A 726 -1.97 3.21 16.60
N ASP A 727 -1.04 3.37 17.54
CA ASP A 727 -0.43 2.26 18.23
C ASP A 727 -1.56 1.53 18.97
N GLU A 728 -2.21 0.58 18.28
CA GLU A 728 -3.10 -0.36 18.92
C GLU A 728 -2.22 -1.32 19.71
N GLU A 729 -2.22 -1.11 21.03
CA GLU A 729 -1.81 -2.03 22.08
C GLU A 729 -0.30 -2.26 22.20
N GLY A 730 0.31 -1.47 23.10
CA GLY A 730 1.35 -2.00 23.97
C GLY A 730 0.78 -3.15 24.79
N ASP A 731 0.91 -4.36 24.28
CA ASP A 731 0.80 -5.61 25.04
C ASP A 731 1.53 -6.74 24.30
N ALA A 732 2.84 -6.80 24.51
CA ALA A 732 3.56 -8.03 24.89
C ALA A 732 5.06 -7.69 25.03
N ALA A 733 5.54 -7.83 26.26
CA ALA A 733 6.95 -7.83 26.63
C ALA A 733 7.77 -8.90 25.90
#